data_AF-A0A7Y5NQK1-F1
#
_entry.id   AF-A0A7Y5NQK1-F1
#
_cell.length_a   1.000
_cell.length_b   1.000
_cell.length_c   1.000
_cell.angle_alpha   90.00
_cell.angle_beta   90.00
_cell.angle_gamma   90.00
#
_symmetry.space_group_name_H-M   'P 1'
#
loop_
_entity.id
_entity.type
_entity.pdbx_description
1 polymer ?
#
loop_
_entity_poly.entity_id
_entity_poly.type
_entity_poly.pdbx_seq_one_letter_code
_entity_poly.pdbx_strand_id
1 'polypeptide(L)'
;MSVRGVVMGCGRALTIALAFVVSFAWSGRAFAAGELEADGQNFRAKMLEEIRRESPAAAEEIEQGDVLRDEGRMQEALPHYEEAARQLPGSSHPSRRICSVQGALGRKKEAVAACESALAKSQTPTNQAALALALTIEPSTPTERQRAVDLADRAAASDDLNGLFTKCQVALAADDMPRFQQAAGRLGQLAPSSPETHMMLSLRALSLDSPLAARKELDRARELGASDAELAMLEKAIDDNTPFYVAMWPATKSFLLVWLSLGVVVTLLGLALSSITRKVAHDLPAQRTGHAHGSTAWVRRAYRVVLWLACVLFYLTLPILVASTIALAIGLFYVFMAIGRIPIQIMLVVGLVAIVTVFSTLKSLFVKVDDSDPGERIDLSKHPKLDALLEEVAKKVGTRKVDTVFLTPGTELAVFERGGLGARLRGAQVERCLILGAAVLKDMRLLELKAILAHEYGHFQNEDTAGGTFALAVRRSIMKLIIGLARGGAATWYNPAWWLVRGFFALFLRVSHGASRLQEILADRWAAFSYGAEAFEGGLTHAVRRGVMFEAVANASIKDAIDNKRSISNLYGHKPNDSFKWDALEEEVQESLNRTASPYDSHPAPTERFALVRKLDAPTPETEDANAKAWSIFEDRGDIERRFTKEMLSDVEAQLGVRLYAPAKPSTPAESTEDTAAAE
;
A
#
# COMPACT_ATOMS: atom_id res chain seq x y z
N MET A 1 23.39 -3.11 25.19
CA MET A 1 22.60 -3.66 26.32
C MET A 1 22.86 -5.15 26.39
N SER A 2 23.29 -5.65 27.54
CA SER A 2 23.71 -7.04 27.73
C SER A 2 22.57 -8.03 27.46
N VAL A 3 22.85 -9.06 26.64
CA VAL A 3 21.96 -10.19 26.31
C VAL A 3 21.44 -10.91 27.57
N ARG A 4 22.12 -10.77 28.73
CA ARG A 4 21.63 -11.29 30.02
C ARG A 4 20.41 -10.55 30.60
N GLY A 5 20.13 -9.32 30.18
CA GLY A 5 19.00 -8.53 30.68
C GLY A 5 17.65 -8.95 30.10
N VAL A 6 17.63 -9.52 28.90
CA VAL A 6 16.40 -9.99 28.24
C VAL A 6 16.01 -11.38 28.74
N VAL A 7 17.00 -12.25 29.02
CA VAL A 7 16.78 -13.59 29.57
C VAL A 7 16.26 -13.55 31.02
N MET A 8 16.63 -12.54 31.82
CA MET A 8 16.14 -12.40 33.21
C MET A 8 14.74 -11.80 33.33
N GLY A 9 14.27 -11.04 32.33
CA GLY A 9 12.91 -10.47 32.31
C GLY A 9 11.84 -11.51 31.99
N CYS A 10 12.13 -12.39 31.03
CA CYS A 10 11.29 -13.51 30.62
C CYS A 10 11.03 -14.48 31.79
N GLY A 11 12.06 -14.77 32.60
CA GLY A 11 11.93 -15.59 33.80
C GLY A 11 10.90 -15.05 34.79
N ARG A 12 10.98 -13.78 35.20
CA ARG A 12 10.08 -13.22 36.24
C ARG A 12 8.60 -13.18 35.83
N ALA A 13 8.28 -12.83 34.59
CA ALA A 13 6.90 -12.79 34.11
C ALA A 13 6.30 -14.20 33.99
N LEU A 14 7.11 -15.16 33.50
CA LEU A 14 6.75 -16.57 33.45
C LEU A 14 6.58 -17.15 34.86
N THR A 15 7.47 -16.83 35.81
CA THR A 15 7.36 -17.25 37.23
C THR A 15 6.09 -16.71 37.90
N ILE A 16 5.67 -15.47 37.60
CA ILE A 16 4.44 -14.89 38.17
C ILE A 16 3.18 -15.56 37.60
N ALA A 17 3.15 -15.85 36.29
CA ALA A 17 2.07 -16.60 35.67
C ALA A 17 2.02 -18.06 36.18
N LEU A 18 3.18 -18.70 36.36
CA LEU A 18 3.32 -20.03 36.96
C LEU A 18 2.77 -20.08 38.40
N ALA A 19 3.15 -19.12 39.24
CA ALA A 19 2.73 -19.05 40.64
C ALA A 19 1.22 -18.87 40.78
N PHE A 20 0.58 -18.17 39.84
CA PHE A 20 -0.87 -17.98 39.84
C PHE A 20 -1.62 -19.23 39.34
N VAL A 21 -1.13 -19.94 38.32
CA VAL A 21 -1.72 -21.23 37.89
C VAL A 21 -1.64 -22.29 39.00
N VAL A 22 -0.53 -22.31 39.75
CA VAL A 22 -0.38 -23.14 40.95
C VAL A 22 -1.34 -22.69 42.07
N SER A 23 -1.60 -21.39 42.24
CA SER A 23 -2.54 -20.88 43.24
C SER A 23 -4.02 -21.08 42.84
N PHE A 24 -4.34 -20.99 41.55
CA PHE A 24 -5.67 -21.23 41.01
C PHE A 24 -6.07 -22.71 41.16
N ALA A 25 -5.11 -23.64 41.10
CA ALA A 25 -5.32 -25.06 41.39
C ALA A 25 -5.89 -25.34 42.80
N TRP A 26 -5.67 -24.44 43.77
CA TRP A 26 -6.19 -24.54 45.13
C TRP A 26 -7.61 -23.99 45.31
N SER A 27 -8.15 -23.24 44.34
CA SER A 27 -9.51 -22.67 44.41
C SER A 27 -10.64 -23.68 44.10
N GLY A 28 -10.36 -24.98 44.17
CA GLY A 28 -11.35 -26.06 44.02
C GLY A 28 -11.86 -26.32 42.60
N ARG A 29 -11.56 -25.45 41.63
CA ARG A 29 -12.02 -25.61 40.23
C ARG A 29 -11.13 -26.49 39.35
N ALA A 30 -9.87 -26.71 39.71
CA ALA A 30 -8.93 -27.46 38.87
C ALA A 30 -9.14 -28.99 38.84
N PHE A 31 -10.22 -29.52 39.43
CA PHE A 31 -10.54 -30.95 39.40
C PHE A 31 -11.53 -31.36 38.30
N ALA A 32 -12.05 -30.41 37.49
CA ALA A 32 -13.13 -30.65 36.54
C ALA A 32 -12.70 -30.34 35.10
N ALA A 33 -11.88 -31.21 34.50
CA ALA A 33 -11.65 -31.22 33.06
C ALA A 33 -12.89 -31.75 32.33
N GLY A 34 -13.40 -31.08 31.29
CA GLY A 34 -14.77 -31.30 30.75
C GLY A 34 -15.17 -32.72 30.29
N GLU A 35 -14.23 -33.65 30.08
CA GLU A 35 -14.53 -35.09 29.85
C GLU A 35 -14.48 -35.89 31.17
N LEU A 36 -13.62 -35.45 32.09
CA LEU A 36 -13.51 -35.82 33.50
C LEU A 36 -14.63 -35.22 34.36
N GLU A 37 -15.46 -34.30 33.86
CA GLU A 37 -16.58 -33.77 34.62
C GLU A 37 -17.78 -34.73 34.54
N ALA A 38 -18.03 -35.32 33.37
CA ALA A 38 -18.99 -36.42 33.23
C ALA A 38 -18.46 -37.72 33.88
N ASP A 39 -17.20 -38.06 33.65
CA ASP A 39 -16.59 -39.25 34.26
C ASP A 39 -16.32 -39.03 35.76
N GLY A 40 -16.05 -37.80 36.19
CA GLY A 40 -15.81 -37.41 37.58
C GLY A 40 -17.08 -37.21 38.39
N GLN A 41 -18.19 -36.75 37.80
CA GLN A 41 -19.51 -36.81 38.43
C GLN A 41 -19.97 -38.26 38.56
N ASN A 42 -19.77 -39.08 37.53
CA ASN A 42 -20.07 -40.52 37.60
C ASN A 42 -19.16 -41.25 38.61
N PHE A 43 -17.88 -40.91 38.67
CA PHE A 43 -16.92 -41.46 39.62
C PHE A 43 -17.22 -40.97 41.04
N ARG A 44 -17.53 -39.69 41.23
CA ARG A 44 -17.97 -39.10 42.50
C ARG A 44 -19.26 -39.75 42.99
N ALA A 45 -20.23 -39.96 42.09
CA ALA A 45 -21.48 -40.65 42.41
C ALA A 45 -21.24 -42.12 42.79
N LYS A 46 -20.41 -42.86 42.03
CA LYS A 46 -20.05 -44.26 42.36
C LYS A 46 -19.33 -44.36 43.71
N MET A 47 -18.35 -43.49 43.95
CA MET A 47 -17.61 -43.41 45.20
C MET A 47 -18.52 -43.02 46.37
N LEU A 48 -19.42 -42.04 46.19
CA LEU A 48 -20.39 -41.67 47.22
C LEU A 48 -21.37 -42.80 47.49
N GLU A 49 -21.75 -43.58 46.48
CA GLU A 49 -22.63 -44.73 46.64
C GLU A 49 -21.94 -45.88 47.40
N GLU A 50 -20.64 -46.10 47.17
CA GLU A 50 -19.83 -47.04 47.98
C GLU A 50 -19.76 -46.58 49.44
N ILE A 51 -19.48 -45.29 49.68
CA ILE A 51 -19.46 -44.70 51.01
C ILE A 51 -20.84 -44.78 51.68
N ARG A 52 -21.92 -44.56 50.93
CA ARG A 52 -23.29 -44.61 51.42
C ARG A 52 -23.68 -46.01 51.88
N ARG A 53 -23.11 -47.06 51.29
CA ARG A 53 -23.29 -48.46 51.76
C ARG A 53 -22.56 -48.74 53.07
N GLU A 54 -21.46 -48.06 53.34
CA GLU A 54 -20.68 -48.20 54.59
C GLU A 54 -21.23 -47.32 55.71
N SER A 55 -21.56 -46.06 55.41
CA SER A 55 -22.19 -45.10 56.32
C SER A 55 -23.02 -44.07 55.53
N PRO A 56 -24.36 -44.17 55.55
CA PRO A 56 -25.24 -43.21 54.89
C PRO A 56 -25.05 -41.78 55.42
N ALA A 57 -24.88 -41.64 56.74
CA ALA A 57 -24.69 -40.34 57.39
C ALA A 57 -23.37 -39.69 56.94
N ALA A 58 -22.30 -40.46 56.77
CA ALA A 58 -21.02 -39.91 56.32
C ALA A 58 -21.06 -39.51 54.84
N ALA A 59 -21.82 -40.24 54.02
CA ALA A 59 -22.04 -39.88 52.62
C ALA A 59 -22.80 -38.54 52.51
N GLU A 60 -23.80 -38.31 53.34
CA GLU A 60 -24.56 -37.05 53.39
C GLU A 60 -23.66 -35.88 53.82
N GLU A 61 -22.86 -36.05 54.86
CA GLU A 61 -21.90 -35.03 55.29
C GLU A 61 -20.87 -34.70 54.19
N ILE A 62 -20.36 -35.70 53.46
CA ILE A 62 -19.46 -35.45 52.33
C ILE A 62 -20.17 -34.72 51.20
N GLU A 63 -21.43 -35.06 50.91
CA GLU A 63 -22.21 -34.43 49.86
C GLU A 63 -22.49 -32.95 50.18
N GLN A 64 -22.92 -32.65 51.42
CA GLN A 64 -23.12 -31.28 51.91
C GLN A 64 -21.81 -30.48 51.89
N GLY A 65 -20.71 -31.07 52.37
CA GLY A 65 -19.40 -30.45 52.34
C GLY A 65 -18.91 -30.18 50.91
N ASP A 66 -19.13 -31.11 49.97
CA ASP A 66 -18.75 -30.92 48.58
C ASP A 66 -19.58 -29.79 47.92
N VAL A 67 -20.88 -29.66 48.19
CA VAL A 67 -21.70 -28.53 47.71
C VAL A 67 -21.15 -27.20 48.20
N LEU A 68 -20.87 -27.08 49.50
CA LEU A 68 -20.30 -25.86 50.09
C LEU A 68 -18.91 -25.54 49.53
N ARG A 69 -18.09 -26.57 49.28
CA ARG A 69 -16.77 -26.40 48.64
C ARG A 69 -16.92 -25.90 47.21
N ASP A 70 -17.86 -26.46 46.44
CA ASP A 70 -18.11 -26.09 45.04
C ASP A 70 -18.66 -24.64 44.94
N GLU A 71 -19.35 -24.15 45.98
CA GLU A 71 -19.73 -22.73 46.18
C GLU A 71 -18.58 -21.82 46.66
N GLY A 72 -17.40 -22.38 46.96
CA GLY A 72 -16.23 -21.65 47.48
C GLY A 72 -16.28 -21.37 49.00
N ARG A 73 -17.26 -21.91 49.73
CA ARG A 73 -17.47 -21.72 51.17
C ARG A 73 -16.64 -22.72 51.99
N MET A 74 -15.33 -22.67 51.78
CA MET A 74 -14.35 -23.63 52.34
C MET A 74 -14.41 -23.75 53.88
N GLN A 75 -14.63 -22.64 54.58
CA GLN A 75 -14.69 -22.61 56.05
C GLN A 75 -15.93 -23.33 56.60
N GLU A 76 -17.02 -23.33 55.84
CA GLU A 76 -18.29 -23.99 56.20
C GLU A 76 -18.31 -25.46 55.75
N ALA A 77 -17.57 -25.81 54.69
CA ALA A 77 -17.42 -27.20 54.25
C ALA A 77 -16.60 -28.06 55.22
N LEU A 78 -15.64 -27.45 55.93
CA LEU A 78 -14.68 -28.17 56.77
C LEU A 78 -15.33 -29.02 57.90
N PRO A 79 -16.28 -28.49 58.71
CA PRO A 79 -16.95 -29.27 59.76
C PRO A 79 -17.65 -30.52 59.24
N HIS A 80 -18.26 -30.45 58.05
CA HIS A 80 -18.93 -31.59 57.43
C HIS A 80 -17.94 -32.73 57.12
N TYR A 81 -16.76 -32.39 56.58
CA TYR A 81 -15.73 -33.40 56.32
C TYR A 81 -15.09 -33.96 57.60
N GLU A 82 -14.99 -33.16 58.66
CA GLU A 82 -14.54 -33.62 59.99
C GLU A 82 -15.54 -34.58 60.62
N GLU A 83 -16.85 -34.32 60.48
CA GLU A 83 -17.91 -35.22 60.93
C GLU A 83 -17.91 -36.52 60.12
N ALA A 84 -17.80 -36.44 58.79
CA ALA A 84 -17.64 -37.62 57.94
C ALA A 84 -16.40 -38.45 58.33
N ALA A 85 -15.30 -37.81 58.72
CA ALA A 85 -14.08 -38.48 59.18
C ALA A 85 -14.27 -39.21 60.54
N ARG A 86 -15.10 -38.66 61.43
CA ARG A 86 -15.48 -39.33 62.70
C ARG A 86 -16.30 -40.60 62.44
N GLN A 87 -17.21 -40.53 61.47
CA GLN A 87 -18.11 -41.63 61.13
C GLN A 87 -17.43 -42.71 60.27
N LEU A 88 -16.37 -42.37 59.52
CA LEU A 88 -15.59 -43.29 58.69
C LEU A 88 -14.08 -43.19 58.97
N PRO A 89 -13.61 -43.63 60.16
CA PRO A 89 -12.21 -43.45 60.56
C PRO A 89 -11.21 -44.21 59.67
N GLY A 90 -11.62 -45.32 59.04
CA GLY A 90 -10.79 -46.11 58.13
C GLY A 90 -10.72 -45.56 56.70
N SER A 91 -11.61 -44.64 56.32
CA SER A 91 -11.68 -44.12 54.95
C SER A 91 -10.71 -42.97 54.73
N SER A 92 -10.01 -42.98 53.59
CA SER A 92 -9.12 -41.88 53.18
C SER A 92 -9.87 -40.69 52.56
N HIS A 93 -11.14 -40.87 52.16
CA HIS A 93 -11.92 -39.87 51.43
C HIS A 93 -12.22 -38.58 52.23
N PRO A 94 -12.65 -38.64 53.51
CA PRO A 94 -12.84 -37.44 54.31
C PRO A 94 -11.51 -36.72 54.57
N SER A 95 -10.45 -37.46 54.92
CA SER A 95 -9.13 -36.87 55.20
C SER A 95 -8.51 -36.16 53.99
N ARG A 96 -8.71 -36.68 52.77
CA ARG A 96 -8.25 -36.00 51.54
C ARG A 96 -9.02 -34.69 51.29
N ARG A 97 -10.33 -34.66 51.56
CA ARG A 97 -11.15 -33.45 51.43
C ARG A 97 -10.80 -32.39 52.47
N ILE A 98 -10.56 -32.81 53.72
CA ILE A 98 -10.01 -31.94 54.76
C ILE A 98 -8.68 -31.35 54.30
N CYS A 99 -7.78 -32.17 53.75
CA CYS A 99 -6.49 -31.66 53.23
C CYS A 99 -6.68 -30.58 52.16
N SER A 100 -7.53 -30.83 51.17
CA SER A 100 -7.83 -29.88 50.11
C SER A 100 -8.43 -28.57 50.65
N VAL A 101 -9.42 -28.65 51.53
CA VAL A 101 -10.07 -27.47 52.13
C VAL A 101 -9.11 -26.68 53.02
N GLN A 102 -8.34 -27.35 53.88
CA GLN A 102 -7.37 -26.69 54.76
C GLN A 102 -6.28 -26.00 53.94
N GLY A 103 -5.83 -26.60 52.84
CA GLY A 103 -4.85 -25.97 51.98
C GLY A 103 -5.42 -24.78 51.21
N ALA A 104 -6.68 -24.84 50.76
CA ALA A 104 -7.37 -23.69 50.17
C ALA A 104 -7.55 -22.54 51.19
N LEU A 105 -7.67 -22.85 52.48
CA LEU A 105 -7.68 -21.88 53.59
C LEU A 105 -6.27 -21.37 53.98
N GLY A 106 -5.21 -21.82 53.30
CA GLY A 106 -3.81 -21.46 53.61
C GLY A 106 -3.25 -22.11 54.88
N ARG A 107 -3.96 -23.07 55.46
CA ARG A 107 -3.59 -23.76 56.71
C ARG A 107 -2.71 -24.96 56.42
N LYS A 108 -1.46 -24.69 56.04
CA LYS A 108 -0.50 -25.71 55.55
C LYS A 108 -0.33 -26.87 56.52
N LYS A 109 -0.12 -26.61 57.82
CA LYS A 109 0.19 -27.66 58.79
C LYS A 109 -0.95 -28.66 58.91
N GLU A 110 -2.17 -28.14 58.98
CA GLU A 110 -3.42 -28.88 59.06
C GLU A 110 -3.69 -29.64 57.75
N ALA A 111 -3.43 -29.01 56.60
CA ALA A 111 -3.55 -29.63 55.29
C ALA A 111 -2.60 -30.84 55.14
N VAL A 112 -1.31 -30.64 55.44
CA VAL A 112 -0.30 -31.71 55.36
C VAL A 112 -0.65 -32.86 56.31
N ALA A 113 -1.02 -32.57 57.56
CA ALA A 113 -1.42 -33.61 58.51
C ALA A 113 -2.64 -34.43 58.03
N ALA A 114 -3.64 -33.77 57.44
CA ALA A 114 -4.81 -34.45 56.88
C ALA A 114 -4.44 -35.30 55.64
N CYS A 115 -3.55 -34.80 54.78
CA CYS A 115 -3.05 -35.55 53.63
C CYS A 115 -2.18 -36.76 54.03
N GLU A 116 -1.34 -36.62 55.06
CA GLU A 116 -0.57 -37.75 55.63
C GLU A 116 -1.51 -38.80 56.23
N SER A 117 -2.57 -38.38 56.93
CA SER A 117 -3.61 -39.29 57.43
C SER A 117 -4.32 -40.03 56.30
N ALA A 118 -4.67 -39.35 55.20
CA ALA A 118 -5.28 -39.96 54.03
C ALA A 118 -4.35 -40.99 53.37
N LEU A 119 -3.06 -40.65 53.21
CA LEU A 119 -2.06 -41.51 52.61
C LEU A 119 -1.74 -42.74 53.48
N ALA A 120 -1.73 -42.58 54.81
CA ALA A 120 -1.53 -43.69 55.74
C ALA A 120 -2.67 -44.72 55.70
N LYS A 121 -3.90 -44.27 55.45
CA LYS A 121 -5.08 -45.14 55.28
C LYS A 121 -5.08 -45.87 53.94
N SER A 122 -4.61 -45.21 52.88
CA SER A 122 -4.58 -45.80 51.54
C SER A 122 -3.50 -45.15 50.66
N GLN A 123 -2.56 -45.98 50.17
CA GLN A 123 -1.45 -45.55 49.31
C GLN A 123 -1.84 -45.43 47.83
N THR A 124 -2.86 -44.63 47.53
CA THR A 124 -3.32 -44.39 46.15
C THR A 124 -2.56 -43.23 45.48
N PRO A 125 -2.43 -43.23 44.14
CA PRO A 125 -1.90 -42.09 43.39
C PRO A 125 -2.59 -40.76 43.73
N THR A 126 -3.91 -40.77 43.93
CA THR A 126 -4.68 -39.56 44.30
C THR A 126 -4.29 -39.01 45.68
N ASN A 127 -4.00 -39.88 46.66
CA ASN A 127 -3.57 -39.44 47.99
C ASN A 127 -2.11 -38.95 47.97
N GLN A 128 -1.25 -39.57 47.16
CA GLN A 128 0.11 -39.10 46.91
C GLN A 128 0.12 -37.73 46.24
N ALA A 129 -0.70 -37.53 45.22
CA ALA A 129 -0.88 -36.26 44.53
C ALA A 129 -1.37 -35.15 45.49
N ALA A 130 -2.38 -35.42 46.31
CA ALA A 130 -2.89 -34.46 47.28
C ALA A 130 -1.81 -34.02 48.30
N LEU A 131 -1.02 -34.96 48.84
CA LEU A 131 0.08 -34.62 49.74
C LEU A 131 1.20 -33.87 49.02
N ALA A 132 1.52 -34.25 47.78
CA ALA A 132 2.53 -33.56 46.97
C ALA A 132 2.19 -32.08 46.81
N LEU A 133 0.92 -31.77 46.48
CA LEU A 133 0.45 -30.39 46.40
C LEU A 133 0.49 -29.70 47.76
N ALA A 134 -0.02 -30.31 48.84
CA ALA A 134 -0.02 -29.68 50.16
C ALA A 134 1.38 -29.26 50.64
N LEU A 135 2.42 -29.99 50.25
CA LEU A 135 3.81 -29.66 50.55
C LEU A 135 4.35 -28.46 49.75
N THR A 136 3.74 -28.07 48.62
CA THR A 136 4.12 -26.87 47.86
C THR A 136 3.50 -25.59 48.39
N ILE A 137 2.54 -25.66 49.33
CA ILE A 137 2.02 -24.47 50.02
C ILE A 137 3.18 -23.75 50.72
N GLU A 138 3.30 -22.44 50.50
CA GLU A 138 4.34 -21.62 51.09
C GLU A 138 4.03 -21.27 52.56
N PRO A 139 5.05 -21.19 53.45
CA PRO A 139 6.47 -21.40 53.19
C PRO A 139 6.83 -22.89 53.04
N SER A 140 7.59 -23.28 52.01
CA SER A 140 8.03 -24.67 51.77
C SER A 140 9.54 -24.88 51.93
N THR A 141 9.93 -25.86 52.75
CA THR A 141 11.35 -26.19 52.97
C THR A 141 11.93 -26.99 51.78
N PRO A 142 13.25 -26.98 51.55
CA PRO A 142 13.87 -27.82 50.52
C PRO A 142 13.53 -29.31 50.64
N THR A 143 13.44 -29.83 51.87
CA THR A 143 13.06 -31.22 52.14
C THR A 143 11.61 -31.50 51.78
N GLU A 144 10.68 -30.59 52.10
CA GLU A 144 9.28 -30.70 51.69
C GLU A 144 9.12 -30.64 50.17
N ARG A 145 9.86 -29.75 49.49
CA ARG A 145 9.88 -29.66 48.02
C ARG A 145 10.37 -30.95 47.37
N GLN A 146 11.47 -31.54 47.87
CA GLN A 146 11.95 -32.81 47.36
C GLN A 146 10.93 -33.94 47.59
N ARG A 147 10.34 -33.99 48.79
CA ARG A 147 9.29 -34.97 49.11
C ARG A 147 8.06 -34.81 48.22
N ALA A 148 7.68 -33.57 47.88
CA ALA A 148 6.61 -33.28 46.95
C ALA A 148 6.90 -33.85 45.55
N VAL A 149 8.12 -33.64 45.04
CA VAL A 149 8.57 -34.20 43.75
C VAL A 149 8.49 -35.73 43.76
N ASP A 150 9.03 -36.38 44.78
CA ASP A 150 9.03 -37.85 44.88
C ASP A 150 7.61 -38.44 44.98
N LEU A 151 6.68 -37.72 45.62
CA LEU A 151 5.27 -38.10 45.69
C LEU A 151 4.55 -37.88 44.36
N ALA A 152 4.82 -36.77 43.67
CA ALA A 152 4.23 -36.49 42.36
C ALA A 152 4.73 -37.47 41.28
N ASP A 153 6.01 -37.86 41.31
CA ASP A 153 6.56 -38.87 40.40
C ASP A 153 5.91 -40.25 40.61
N ARG A 154 5.63 -40.63 41.88
CA ARG A 154 4.90 -41.86 42.19
C ARG A 154 3.43 -41.81 41.76
N ALA A 155 2.77 -40.68 41.99
CA ALA A 155 1.39 -40.47 41.57
C ALA A 155 1.25 -40.56 40.05
N ALA A 156 2.23 -40.05 39.30
CA ALA A 156 2.26 -40.09 37.84
C ALA A 156 2.74 -41.43 37.24
N ALA A 157 3.24 -42.38 38.05
CA ALA A 157 3.90 -43.59 37.55
C ALA A 157 2.96 -44.52 36.76
N SER A 158 1.66 -44.49 37.03
CA SER A 158 0.64 -45.28 36.34
C SER A 158 -0.01 -44.54 35.15
N ASP A 159 0.59 -43.44 34.68
CA ASP A 159 0.00 -42.55 33.68
C ASP A 159 -1.39 -42.00 34.11
N ASP A 160 -1.62 -41.91 35.42
CA ASP A 160 -2.82 -41.28 35.99
C ASP A 160 -2.82 -39.79 35.63
N LEU A 161 -3.91 -39.31 35.02
CA LEU A 161 -4.00 -37.92 34.53
C LEU A 161 -3.83 -36.92 35.68
N ASN A 162 -4.46 -37.17 36.82
CA ASN A 162 -4.35 -36.31 38.00
C ASN A 162 -2.93 -36.32 38.59
N GLY A 163 -2.27 -37.48 38.63
CA GLY A 163 -0.85 -37.61 38.96
C GLY A 163 0.06 -36.80 38.03
N LEU A 164 -0.21 -36.84 36.71
CA LEU A 164 0.56 -36.07 35.71
C LEU A 164 0.32 -34.56 35.82
N PHE A 165 -0.92 -34.10 36.04
CA PHE A 165 -1.20 -32.69 36.31
C PHE A 165 -0.51 -32.21 37.59
N THR A 166 -0.54 -33.03 38.65
CA THR A 166 0.17 -32.74 39.89
C THR A 166 1.67 -32.66 39.67
N LYS A 167 2.25 -33.58 38.88
CA LYS A 167 3.66 -33.55 38.50
C LYS A 167 4.02 -32.27 37.74
N CYS A 168 3.17 -31.78 36.85
CA CYS A 168 3.35 -30.48 36.23
C CYS A 168 3.40 -29.36 37.28
N GLN A 169 2.39 -29.27 38.15
CA GLN A 169 2.28 -28.21 39.16
C GLN A 169 3.44 -28.21 40.17
N VAL A 170 3.83 -29.39 40.67
CA VAL A 170 4.96 -29.53 41.59
C VAL A 170 6.28 -29.19 40.91
N ALA A 171 6.47 -29.59 39.64
CA ALA A 171 7.67 -29.21 38.88
C ALA A 171 7.75 -27.69 38.66
N LEU A 172 6.63 -27.03 38.37
CA LEU A 172 6.56 -25.56 38.26
C LEU A 172 6.88 -24.88 39.59
N ALA A 173 6.34 -25.37 40.71
CA ALA A 173 6.62 -24.85 42.05
C ALA A 173 8.08 -25.08 42.50
N ALA A 174 8.70 -26.17 42.03
CA ALA A 174 10.10 -26.50 42.30
C ALA A 174 11.09 -25.84 41.34
N ASP A 175 10.63 -25.07 40.35
CA ASP A 175 11.43 -24.51 39.26
C ASP A 175 12.19 -25.58 38.43
N ASP A 176 11.62 -26.78 38.28
CA ASP A 176 12.18 -27.89 37.50
C ASP A 176 11.52 -27.98 36.12
N MET A 177 12.01 -27.16 35.19
CA MET A 177 11.47 -27.09 33.83
C MET A 177 11.57 -28.41 33.03
N PRO A 178 12.68 -29.17 33.07
CA PRO A 178 12.75 -30.46 32.38
C PRO A 178 11.66 -31.44 32.83
N ARG A 179 11.40 -31.55 34.14
CA ARG A 179 10.34 -32.42 34.66
C ARG A 179 8.96 -31.93 34.24
N PHE A 180 8.72 -30.62 34.27
CA PHE A 180 7.48 -30.03 33.79
C PHE A 180 7.24 -30.32 32.30
N GLN A 181 8.23 -30.07 31.44
CA GLN A 181 8.13 -30.28 29.99
C GLN A 181 7.83 -31.73 29.64
N GLN A 182 8.45 -32.69 30.35
CA GLN A 182 8.19 -34.12 30.18
C GLN A 182 6.75 -34.48 30.56
N ALA A 183 6.28 -34.05 31.74
CA ALA A 183 4.94 -34.34 32.24
C ALA A 183 3.85 -33.72 31.36
N ALA A 184 4.01 -32.45 30.97
CA ALA A 184 3.08 -31.77 30.07
C ALA A 184 3.04 -32.43 28.68
N GLY A 185 4.19 -32.90 28.17
CA GLY A 185 4.23 -33.69 26.93
C GLY A 185 3.49 -35.02 27.03
N ARG A 186 3.56 -35.70 28.18
CA ARG A 186 2.82 -36.95 28.43
C ARG A 186 1.31 -36.71 28.54
N LEU A 187 0.89 -35.63 29.22
CA LEU A 187 -0.52 -35.21 29.26
C LEU A 187 -1.10 -35.01 27.85
N GLY A 188 -0.36 -34.33 26.96
CA GLY A 188 -0.77 -34.12 25.57
C GLY A 188 -1.00 -35.40 24.78
N GLN A 189 -0.35 -36.52 25.15
CA GLN A 189 -0.55 -37.81 24.50
C GLN A 189 -1.76 -38.57 25.05
N LEU A 190 -2.05 -38.42 26.34
CA LEU A 190 -3.06 -39.21 27.05
C LEU A 190 -4.43 -38.53 27.10
N ALA A 191 -4.47 -37.20 27.13
CA ALA A 191 -5.71 -36.42 27.25
C ALA A 191 -5.72 -35.23 26.26
N PRO A 192 -5.69 -35.48 24.93
CA PRO A 192 -5.68 -34.42 23.90
C PRO A 192 -7.01 -33.66 23.77
N SER A 193 -8.06 -34.09 24.46
CA SER A 193 -9.39 -33.46 24.49
C SER A 193 -9.62 -32.57 25.72
N SER A 194 -8.68 -32.56 26.69
CA SER A 194 -8.81 -31.75 27.91
C SER A 194 -8.33 -30.31 27.70
N PRO A 195 -9.15 -29.29 28.05
CA PRO A 195 -8.72 -27.89 28.03
C PRO A 195 -7.46 -27.62 28.89
N GLU A 196 -7.38 -28.25 30.05
CA GLU A 196 -6.28 -28.12 31.03
C GLU A 196 -4.98 -28.70 30.47
N THR A 197 -5.05 -29.81 29.73
CA THR A 197 -3.90 -30.34 29.00
C THR A 197 -3.35 -29.29 28.04
N HIS A 198 -4.22 -28.62 27.29
CA HIS A 198 -3.81 -27.57 26.35
C HIS A 198 -3.27 -26.31 27.05
N MET A 199 -3.76 -25.97 28.25
CA MET A 199 -3.13 -24.94 29.09
C MET A 199 -1.71 -25.32 29.51
N MET A 200 -1.48 -26.57 29.93
CA MET A 200 -0.14 -27.07 30.27
C MET A 200 0.79 -27.14 29.06
N LEU A 201 0.26 -27.51 27.88
CA LEU A 201 1.02 -27.50 26.62
C LEU A 201 1.35 -26.06 26.18
N SER A 202 0.47 -25.09 26.42
CA SER A 202 0.74 -23.67 26.17
C SER A 202 1.91 -23.16 27.02
N LEU A 203 1.90 -23.46 28.33
CA LEU A 203 3.01 -23.16 29.24
C LEU A 203 4.31 -23.88 28.83
N ARG A 204 4.22 -25.15 28.42
CA ARG A 204 5.37 -25.90 27.88
C ARG A 204 5.95 -25.20 26.66
N ALA A 205 5.12 -24.76 25.73
CA ALA A 205 5.57 -24.04 24.53
C ALA A 205 6.23 -22.70 24.87
N LEU A 206 5.73 -21.96 25.86
CA LEU A 206 6.40 -20.76 26.39
C LEU A 206 7.77 -21.08 26.99
N SER A 207 7.88 -22.16 27.77
CA SER A 207 9.16 -22.59 28.35
C SER A 207 10.21 -23.00 27.30
N LEU A 208 9.76 -23.30 26.08
CA LEU A 208 10.59 -23.66 24.91
C LEU A 208 10.78 -22.48 23.95
N ASP A 209 10.55 -21.24 24.41
CA ASP A 209 10.67 -20.00 23.62
C ASP A 209 9.86 -20.03 22.31
N SER A 210 8.69 -20.67 22.37
CA SER A 210 7.81 -20.90 21.21
C SER A 210 6.43 -20.25 21.41
N PRO A 211 6.34 -18.90 21.45
CA PRO A 211 5.09 -18.19 21.75
C PRO A 211 3.97 -18.44 20.74
N LEU A 212 4.31 -18.71 19.47
CA LEU A 212 3.34 -19.08 18.44
C LEU A 212 2.68 -20.45 18.72
N ALA A 213 3.48 -21.43 19.16
CA ALA A 213 2.96 -22.72 19.57
C ALA A 213 2.12 -22.57 20.84
N ALA A 214 2.56 -21.74 21.80
CA ALA A 214 1.82 -21.45 23.00
C ALA A 214 0.43 -20.85 22.72
N ARG A 215 0.35 -19.90 21.77
CA ARG A 215 -0.92 -19.31 21.33
C ARG A 215 -1.86 -20.37 20.75
N LYS A 216 -1.33 -21.23 19.88
CA LYS A 216 -2.12 -22.30 19.25
C LYS A 216 -2.73 -23.25 20.29
N GLU A 217 -1.94 -23.64 21.29
CA GLU A 217 -2.43 -24.48 22.38
C GLU A 217 -3.45 -23.74 23.25
N LEU A 218 -3.26 -22.43 23.49
CA LEU A 218 -4.23 -21.61 24.22
C LEU A 218 -5.57 -21.49 23.48
N ASP A 219 -5.54 -21.28 22.16
CA ASP A 219 -6.74 -21.25 21.32
C ASP A 219 -7.46 -22.60 21.34
N ARG A 220 -6.71 -23.70 21.36
CA ARG A 220 -7.30 -25.04 21.48
C ARG A 220 -7.95 -25.28 22.84
N ALA A 221 -7.34 -24.79 23.93
CA ALA A 221 -7.97 -24.81 25.25
C ALA A 221 -9.29 -24.03 25.25
N ARG A 222 -9.34 -22.87 24.58
CA ARG A 222 -10.56 -22.06 24.41
C ARG A 222 -11.65 -22.81 23.64
N GLU A 223 -11.29 -23.45 22.52
CA GLU A 223 -12.21 -24.27 21.73
C GLU A 223 -12.80 -25.45 22.50
N LEU A 224 -12.05 -26.00 23.46
CA LEU A 224 -12.47 -27.12 24.30
C LEU A 224 -13.26 -26.69 25.55
N GLY A 225 -13.46 -25.38 25.76
CA GLY A 225 -14.33 -24.86 26.82
C GLY A 225 -13.64 -24.29 28.06
N ALA A 226 -12.31 -24.04 28.03
CA ALA A 226 -11.65 -23.30 29.12
C ALA A 226 -12.24 -21.90 29.28
N SER A 227 -12.37 -21.42 30.52
CA SER A 227 -12.96 -20.10 30.77
C SER A 227 -12.01 -18.96 30.38
N ASP A 228 -12.57 -17.85 29.88
CA ASP A 228 -11.75 -16.68 29.51
C ASP A 228 -10.95 -16.11 30.69
N ALA A 229 -11.46 -16.26 31.93
CA ALA A 229 -10.75 -15.85 33.13
C ALA A 229 -9.47 -16.67 33.37
N GLU A 230 -9.48 -17.97 33.05
CA GLU A 230 -8.32 -18.86 33.13
C GLU A 230 -7.32 -18.58 32.02
N LEU A 231 -7.80 -18.27 30.82
CA LEU A 231 -6.96 -18.03 29.65
C LEU A 231 -6.30 -16.66 29.66
N ALA A 232 -6.92 -15.64 30.26
CA ALA A 232 -6.44 -14.25 30.23
C ALA A 232 -5.00 -14.07 30.76
N MET A 233 -4.60 -14.87 31.74
CA MET A 233 -3.24 -14.79 32.31
C MET A 233 -2.20 -15.41 31.40
N LEU A 234 -2.52 -16.57 30.80
CA LEU A 234 -1.66 -17.21 29.81
C LEU A 234 -1.56 -16.34 28.55
N GLU A 235 -2.67 -15.77 28.10
CA GLU A 235 -2.73 -14.81 27.01
C GLU A 235 -1.76 -13.65 27.23
N LYS A 236 -1.83 -13.00 28.41
CA LYS A 236 -0.90 -11.94 28.78
C LYS A 236 0.56 -12.42 28.80
N ALA A 237 0.82 -13.60 29.36
CA ALA A 237 2.18 -14.15 29.40
C ALA A 237 2.71 -14.45 27.99
N ILE A 238 1.87 -14.91 27.06
CA ILE A 238 2.26 -15.09 25.66
C ILE A 238 2.51 -13.74 25.00
N ASP A 239 1.65 -12.75 25.22
CA ASP A 239 1.81 -11.40 24.67
C ASP A 239 3.13 -10.75 25.11
N ASP A 240 3.43 -10.77 26.41
CA ASP A 240 4.64 -10.21 26.99
C ASP A 240 5.93 -10.88 26.46
N ASN A 241 5.84 -12.15 26.05
CA ASN A 241 6.96 -12.93 25.52
C ASN A 241 6.97 -13.05 23.99
N THR A 242 5.98 -12.47 23.29
CA THR A 242 5.96 -12.49 21.82
C THR A 242 6.78 -11.33 21.28
N PRO A 243 7.84 -11.56 20.50
CA PRO A 243 8.59 -10.48 19.89
C PRO A 243 7.71 -9.61 18.98
N PHE A 244 7.91 -8.30 19.00
CA PHE A 244 7.06 -7.35 18.27
C PHE A 244 6.89 -7.70 16.78
N TYR A 245 7.94 -8.20 16.12
CA TYR A 245 7.89 -8.57 14.70
C TYR A 245 7.04 -9.82 14.43
N VAL A 246 6.95 -10.74 15.40
CA VAL A 246 6.06 -11.91 15.34
C VAL A 246 4.62 -11.44 15.55
N ALA A 247 4.38 -10.56 16.52
CA ALA A 247 3.06 -9.98 16.78
C ALA A 247 2.52 -9.19 15.58
N MET A 248 3.39 -8.46 14.87
CA MET A 248 2.99 -7.70 13.66
C MET A 248 2.82 -8.57 12.42
N TRP A 249 3.29 -9.82 12.41
CA TRP A 249 3.28 -10.66 11.20
C TRP A 249 1.89 -10.93 10.62
N PRO A 250 0.86 -11.29 11.42
CA PRO A 250 -0.49 -11.49 10.88
C PRO A 250 -1.05 -10.23 10.21
N ALA A 251 -0.88 -9.07 10.84
CA ALA A 251 -1.31 -7.79 10.28
C ALA A 251 -0.54 -7.45 8.99
N THR A 252 0.78 -7.65 9.00
CA THR A 252 1.65 -7.42 7.83
C THR A 252 1.28 -8.35 6.67
N LYS A 253 1.05 -9.63 6.95
CA LYS A 253 0.61 -10.62 5.95
C LYS A 253 -0.73 -10.23 5.34
N SER A 254 -1.72 -9.91 6.16
CA SER A 254 -3.04 -9.47 5.68
C SER A 254 -2.93 -8.19 4.85
N PHE A 255 -2.13 -7.22 5.29
CA PHE A 255 -1.87 -5.99 4.55
C PHE A 255 -1.23 -6.26 3.18
N LEU A 256 -0.20 -7.11 3.12
CA LEU A 256 0.47 -7.49 1.87
C LEU A 256 -0.47 -8.25 0.92
N LEU A 257 -1.33 -9.13 1.45
CA LEU A 257 -2.34 -9.82 0.65
C LEU A 257 -3.36 -8.84 0.06
N VAL A 258 -3.90 -7.93 0.87
CA VAL A 258 -4.83 -6.89 0.40
C VAL A 258 -4.17 -6.00 -0.66
N TRP A 259 -2.93 -5.56 -0.43
CA TRP A 259 -2.16 -4.77 -1.37
C TRP A 259 -1.94 -5.50 -2.71
N LEU A 260 -1.56 -6.78 -2.67
CA LEU A 260 -1.32 -7.58 -3.87
C LEU A 260 -2.62 -7.88 -4.62
N SER A 261 -3.69 -8.23 -3.92
CA SER A 261 -5.03 -8.41 -4.50
C SER A 261 -5.53 -7.13 -5.17
N LEU A 262 -5.36 -5.97 -4.51
CA LEU A 262 -5.72 -4.68 -5.10
C LEU A 262 -4.91 -4.40 -6.38
N GLY A 263 -3.61 -4.70 -6.39
CA GLY A 263 -2.76 -4.60 -7.58
C GLY A 263 -3.26 -5.45 -8.75
N VAL A 264 -3.63 -6.71 -8.49
CA VAL A 264 -4.22 -7.59 -9.51
C VAL A 264 -5.54 -7.03 -10.04
N VAL A 265 -6.44 -6.62 -9.14
CA VAL A 265 -7.76 -6.06 -9.51
C VAL A 265 -7.61 -4.81 -10.37
N VAL A 266 -6.78 -3.84 -9.97
CA VAL A 266 -6.54 -2.61 -10.74
C VAL A 266 -5.96 -2.92 -12.12
N THR A 267 -5.05 -3.90 -12.21
CA THR A 267 -4.47 -4.33 -13.49
C THR A 267 -5.52 -4.92 -14.42
N LEU A 268 -6.33 -5.86 -13.93
CA LEU A 268 -7.40 -6.49 -14.71
C LEU A 268 -8.46 -5.47 -15.15
N LEU A 269 -8.86 -4.56 -14.26
CA LEU A 269 -9.80 -3.49 -14.58
C LEU A 269 -9.21 -2.54 -15.63
N GLY A 270 -7.93 -2.18 -15.54
CA GLY A 270 -7.24 -1.37 -16.54
C GLY A 270 -7.23 -2.04 -17.93
N LEU A 271 -6.95 -3.34 -17.99
CA LEU A 271 -6.98 -4.13 -19.23
C LEU A 271 -8.39 -4.21 -19.83
N ALA A 272 -9.40 -4.47 -19.00
CA ALA A 272 -10.79 -4.52 -19.40
C ALA A 272 -11.26 -3.15 -19.94
N LEU A 273 -11.01 -2.06 -19.20
CA LEU A 273 -11.38 -0.71 -19.60
C LEU A 273 -10.71 -0.28 -20.90
N SER A 274 -9.42 -0.58 -21.08
CA SER A 274 -8.73 -0.27 -22.34
C SER A 274 -9.33 -1.02 -23.53
N SER A 275 -9.86 -2.22 -23.32
CA SER A 275 -10.52 -3.01 -24.36
C SER A 275 -11.92 -2.49 -24.67
N ILE A 276 -12.68 -2.09 -23.65
CA ILE A 276 -13.99 -1.46 -23.79
C ILE A 276 -13.87 -0.09 -24.47
N THR A 277 -12.83 0.70 -24.13
CA THR A 277 -12.60 2.02 -24.71
C THR A 277 -12.43 1.96 -26.22
N ARG A 278 -11.67 0.98 -26.73
CA ARG A 278 -11.51 0.78 -28.18
C ARG A 278 -12.83 0.43 -28.88
N LYS A 279 -13.71 -0.33 -28.23
CA LYS A 279 -15.04 -0.62 -28.77
C LYS A 279 -15.91 0.65 -28.81
N VAL A 280 -15.99 1.36 -27.69
CA VAL A 280 -16.82 2.56 -27.52
C VAL A 280 -16.31 3.75 -28.36
N ALA A 281 -15.01 3.81 -28.65
CA ALA A 281 -14.41 4.82 -29.51
C ALA A 281 -15.03 4.85 -30.92
N HIS A 282 -15.38 3.67 -31.45
CA HIS A 282 -15.96 3.52 -32.79
C HIS A 282 -17.47 3.76 -32.83
N ASP A 283 -18.14 3.90 -31.69
CA ASP A 283 -19.57 4.21 -31.65
C ASP A 283 -19.81 5.68 -32.03
N LEU A 284 -20.70 5.90 -33.00
CA LEU A 284 -21.11 7.24 -33.42
C LEU A 284 -21.93 7.92 -32.30
N PRO A 285 -21.66 9.19 -31.99
CA PRO A 285 -22.43 9.90 -30.98
C PRO A 285 -23.86 10.17 -31.47
N ALA A 286 -24.85 10.01 -30.58
CA ALA A 286 -26.26 10.26 -30.89
C ALA A 286 -26.59 11.76 -31.09
N GLN A 287 -25.72 12.65 -30.61
CA GLN A 287 -25.84 14.10 -30.75
C GLN A 287 -24.53 14.67 -31.32
N ARG A 288 -24.60 15.75 -32.10
CA ARG A 288 -23.44 16.47 -32.66
C ARG A 288 -22.71 17.28 -31.58
N THR A 289 -22.20 16.61 -30.56
CA THR A 289 -21.46 17.21 -29.44
C THR A 289 -20.23 16.34 -29.14
N GLY A 290 -19.16 16.95 -28.62
CA GLY A 290 -18.02 16.21 -28.10
C GLY A 290 -18.20 15.70 -26.66
N HIS A 291 -19.39 15.88 -26.06
CA HIS A 291 -19.66 15.42 -24.71
C HIS A 291 -19.77 13.90 -24.61
N ALA A 292 -19.30 13.36 -23.49
CA ALA A 292 -19.48 11.96 -23.15
C ALA A 292 -20.97 11.66 -22.83
N HIS A 293 -21.60 10.80 -23.63
CA HIS A 293 -22.97 10.31 -23.44
C HIS A 293 -23.01 8.78 -23.37
N GLY A 294 -23.99 8.22 -22.66
CA GLY A 294 -24.23 6.77 -22.60
C GLY A 294 -22.99 5.96 -22.16
N SER A 295 -22.52 5.08 -23.06
CA SER A 295 -21.37 4.20 -22.84
C SER A 295 -20.07 4.96 -22.56
N THR A 296 -19.78 6.04 -23.29
CA THR A 296 -18.58 6.88 -23.08
C THR A 296 -18.56 7.53 -21.69
N ALA A 297 -19.72 7.98 -21.18
CA ALA A 297 -19.84 8.56 -19.85
C ALA A 297 -19.59 7.53 -18.75
N TRP A 298 -20.11 6.31 -18.93
CA TRP A 298 -19.85 5.20 -18.00
C TRP A 298 -18.36 4.83 -17.97
N VAL A 299 -17.73 4.68 -19.14
CA VAL A 299 -16.28 4.36 -19.24
C VAL A 299 -15.45 5.43 -18.54
N ARG A 300 -15.78 6.72 -18.72
CA ARG A 300 -15.10 7.82 -18.03
C ARG A 300 -15.24 7.74 -16.50
N ARG A 301 -16.43 7.43 -15.98
CA ARG A 301 -16.63 7.23 -14.52
C ARG A 301 -15.84 6.02 -14.02
N ALA A 302 -15.80 4.93 -14.78
CA ALA A 302 -15.04 3.75 -14.42
C ALA A 302 -13.53 4.03 -14.38
N TYR A 303 -12.97 4.76 -15.36
CA TYR A 303 -11.57 5.21 -15.31
C TYR A 303 -11.29 6.07 -14.07
N ARG A 304 -12.23 6.93 -13.65
CA ARG A 304 -12.10 7.72 -12.42
C ARG A 304 -11.91 6.87 -11.18
N VAL A 305 -12.73 5.83 -11.03
CA VAL A 305 -12.63 4.90 -9.90
C VAL A 305 -11.33 4.12 -9.97
N VAL A 306 -10.98 3.55 -11.13
CA VAL A 306 -9.78 2.71 -11.28
C VAL A 306 -8.51 3.53 -11.10
N LEU A 307 -8.46 4.77 -11.60
CA LEU A 307 -7.30 5.65 -11.43
C LEU A 307 -7.17 6.11 -9.97
N TRP A 308 -8.28 6.36 -9.26
CA TRP A 308 -8.25 6.60 -7.82
C TRP A 308 -7.71 5.39 -7.05
N LEU A 309 -8.17 4.17 -7.35
CA LEU A 309 -7.67 2.93 -6.77
C LEU A 309 -6.17 2.73 -7.07
N ALA A 310 -5.73 3.02 -8.29
CA ALA A 310 -4.32 3.00 -8.65
C ALA A 310 -3.52 4.01 -7.81
N CYS A 311 -4.05 5.22 -7.60
CA CYS A 311 -3.39 6.20 -6.73
C CYS A 311 -3.32 5.72 -5.27
N VAL A 312 -4.39 5.13 -4.72
CA VAL A 312 -4.37 4.54 -3.37
C VAL A 312 -3.30 3.45 -3.29
N LEU A 313 -3.26 2.55 -4.27
CA LEU A 313 -2.25 1.50 -4.36
C LEU A 313 -0.83 2.07 -4.39
N PHE A 314 -0.58 3.19 -5.08
CA PHE A 314 0.71 3.89 -5.07
C PHE A 314 1.11 4.28 -3.64
N TYR A 315 0.23 4.97 -2.92
CA TYR A 315 0.51 5.42 -1.57
C TYR A 315 0.66 4.27 -0.58
N LEU A 316 -0.02 3.14 -0.78
CA LEU A 316 0.21 1.90 -0.02
C LEU A 316 1.57 1.25 -0.34
N THR A 317 2.08 1.43 -1.56
CA THR A 317 3.37 0.86 -2.00
C THR A 317 4.55 1.62 -1.40
N LEU A 318 4.43 2.91 -1.13
CA LEU A 318 5.50 3.73 -0.55
C LEU A 318 6.01 3.25 0.83
N PRO A 319 5.15 3.00 1.84
CA PRO A 319 5.63 2.46 3.12
C PRO A 319 6.21 1.06 2.97
N ILE A 320 5.69 0.23 2.05
CA ILE A 320 6.28 -1.09 1.74
C ILE A 320 7.70 -0.92 1.19
N LEU A 321 7.90 0.03 0.28
CA LEU A 321 9.20 0.33 -0.31
C LEU A 321 10.20 0.81 0.76
N VAL A 322 9.78 1.72 1.63
CA VAL A 322 10.61 2.22 2.75
C VAL A 322 10.93 1.10 3.74
N ALA A 323 9.92 0.35 4.19
CA ALA A 323 10.10 -0.73 5.15
C ALA A 323 10.98 -1.87 4.60
N SER A 324 10.79 -2.26 3.33
CA SER A 324 11.63 -3.27 2.68
C SER A 324 13.08 -2.80 2.49
N THR A 325 13.30 -1.51 2.16
CA THR A 325 14.65 -0.94 2.08
C THR A 325 15.36 -0.98 3.43
N ILE A 326 14.67 -0.58 4.51
CA ILE A 326 15.21 -0.63 5.88
C ILE A 326 15.47 -2.07 6.32
N ALA A 327 14.52 -2.98 6.09
CA ALA A 327 14.63 -4.39 6.44
C ALA A 327 15.79 -5.06 5.70
N LEU A 328 16.01 -4.74 4.42
CA LEU A 328 17.14 -5.24 3.65
C LEU A 328 18.48 -4.75 4.22
N ALA A 329 18.59 -3.46 4.57
CA ALA A 329 19.79 -2.89 5.18
C ALA A 329 20.11 -3.54 6.54
N ILE A 330 19.10 -3.70 7.41
CA ILE A 330 19.24 -4.36 8.72
C ILE A 330 19.57 -5.85 8.53
N GLY A 331 18.90 -6.53 7.60
CA GLY A 331 19.14 -7.94 7.30
C GLY A 331 20.56 -8.20 6.82
N LEU A 332 21.07 -7.36 5.92
CA LEU A 332 22.48 -7.43 5.48
C LEU A 332 23.44 -7.22 6.65
N PHE A 333 23.19 -6.22 7.50
CA PHE A 333 23.98 -5.98 8.71
C PHE A 333 24.01 -7.22 9.62
N TYR A 334 22.85 -7.84 9.87
CA TYR A 334 22.73 -9.05 10.68
C TYR A 334 23.49 -10.24 10.06
N VAL A 335 23.41 -10.43 8.74
CA VAL A 335 24.16 -11.50 8.04
C VAL A 335 25.67 -11.31 8.21
N PHE A 336 26.20 -10.09 8.06
CA PHE A 336 27.62 -9.83 8.29
C PHE A 336 28.04 -10.02 9.76
N MET A 337 27.17 -9.66 10.72
CA MET A 337 27.37 -9.99 12.14
C MET A 337 27.51 -11.50 12.34
N ALA A 338 26.59 -12.30 11.76
CA ALA A 338 26.56 -13.74 11.92
C ALA A 338 27.77 -14.44 11.28
N ILE A 339 28.31 -13.90 10.18
CA ILE A 339 29.53 -14.39 9.53
C ILE A 339 30.80 -14.01 10.35
N GLY A 340 30.68 -13.12 11.34
CA GLY A 340 31.78 -12.69 12.19
C GLY A 340 32.77 -11.75 11.49
N ARG A 341 32.44 -11.25 10.29
CA ARG A 341 33.26 -10.29 9.53
C ARG A 341 32.43 -9.06 9.21
N ILE A 342 32.82 -7.93 9.77
CA ILE A 342 32.11 -6.66 9.62
C ILE A 342 32.93 -5.75 8.71
N PRO A 343 32.67 -5.74 7.39
CA PRO A 343 33.29 -4.75 6.52
C PRO A 343 32.63 -3.39 6.78
N ILE A 344 33.17 -2.63 7.75
CA ILE A 344 32.60 -1.33 8.18
C ILE A 344 32.38 -0.40 7.00
N GLN A 345 33.31 -0.36 6.04
CA GLN A 345 33.19 0.46 4.82
C GLN A 345 31.94 0.09 3.99
N ILE A 346 31.67 -1.21 3.79
CA ILE A 346 30.49 -1.67 3.06
C ILE A 346 29.22 -1.34 3.85
N MET A 347 29.24 -1.51 5.17
CA MET A 347 28.08 -1.19 6.03
C MET A 347 27.74 0.31 6.03
N LEU A 348 28.75 1.18 6.05
CA LEU A 348 28.55 2.62 5.91
C LEU A 348 27.95 2.98 4.54
N VAL A 349 28.44 2.36 3.46
CA VAL A 349 27.90 2.58 2.11
C VAL A 349 26.45 2.09 2.01
N VAL A 350 26.15 0.88 2.47
CA VAL A 350 24.78 0.32 2.47
C VAL A 350 23.83 1.18 3.31
N GLY A 351 24.26 1.61 4.50
CA GLY A 351 23.49 2.51 5.36
C GLY A 351 23.22 3.86 4.71
N LEU A 352 24.25 4.48 4.10
CA LEU A 352 24.11 5.74 3.38
C LEU A 352 23.15 5.61 2.19
N VAL A 353 23.28 4.55 1.39
CA VAL A 353 22.38 4.27 0.26
C VAL A 353 20.94 4.10 0.74
N ALA A 354 20.71 3.37 1.83
CA ALA A 354 19.37 3.21 2.42
C ALA A 354 18.80 4.55 2.88
N ILE A 355 19.58 5.38 3.59
CA ILE A 355 19.16 6.71 4.06
C ILE A 355 18.82 7.62 2.89
N VAL A 356 19.68 7.70 1.87
CA VAL A 356 19.44 8.51 0.67
C VAL A 356 18.20 8.05 -0.08
N THR A 357 17.99 6.72 -0.18
CA THR A 357 16.80 6.15 -0.84
C THR A 357 15.52 6.50 -0.09
N VAL A 358 15.50 6.35 1.24
CA VAL A 358 14.35 6.71 2.08
C VAL A 358 14.09 8.22 2.00
N PHE A 359 15.13 9.05 2.14
CA PHE A 359 15.00 10.50 2.05
C PHE A 359 14.49 10.96 0.68
N SER A 360 15.03 10.41 -0.41
CA SER A 360 14.58 10.72 -1.78
C SER A 360 13.12 10.32 -2.00
N THR A 361 12.73 9.13 -1.54
CA THR A 361 11.34 8.64 -1.61
C THR A 361 10.39 9.56 -0.86
N LEU A 362 10.71 9.94 0.38
CA LEU A 362 9.89 10.86 1.17
C LEU A 362 9.86 12.27 0.56
N LYS A 363 11.01 12.79 0.12
CA LYS A 363 11.11 14.11 -0.52
C LYS A 363 10.28 14.18 -1.80
N SER A 364 10.17 13.08 -2.55
CA SER A 364 9.36 13.03 -3.78
C SER A 364 7.88 13.36 -3.55
N LEU A 365 7.36 13.17 -2.33
CA LEU A 365 5.97 13.43 -1.95
C LEU A 365 5.67 14.92 -1.74
N PHE A 366 6.68 15.73 -1.44
CA PHE A 366 6.50 17.13 -1.01
C PHE A 366 6.99 18.15 -2.04
N VAL A 367 7.25 17.74 -3.29
CA VAL A 367 7.82 18.67 -4.27
C VAL A 367 6.75 19.60 -4.84
N LYS A 368 6.98 20.91 -4.66
CA LYS A 368 6.14 21.98 -5.21
C LYS A 368 6.14 21.94 -6.75
N VAL A 369 5.01 22.31 -7.34
CA VAL A 369 4.89 22.53 -8.79
C VAL A 369 5.71 23.76 -9.14
N ASP A 370 6.57 23.65 -10.15
CA ASP A 370 7.16 24.84 -10.77
C ASP A 370 6.04 25.53 -11.57
N ASP A 371 5.76 26.78 -11.23
CA ASP A 371 4.67 27.58 -11.79
C ASP A 371 5.23 28.72 -12.65
N SER A 372 6.41 28.47 -13.25
CA SER A 372 7.05 29.39 -14.18
C SER A 372 6.20 29.55 -15.44
N ASP A 373 6.27 30.74 -16.04
CA ASP A 373 5.61 31.04 -17.30
C ASP A 373 6.26 30.23 -18.43
N PRO A 374 5.48 29.45 -19.20
CA PRO A 374 6.03 28.59 -20.24
C PRO A 374 6.55 29.37 -21.46
N GLY A 375 6.24 30.66 -21.54
CA GLY A 375 6.63 31.55 -22.64
C GLY A 375 6.27 33.00 -22.36
N GLU A 376 6.33 33.85 -23.39
CA GLU A 376 5.99 35.26 -23.29
C GLU A 376 4.49 35.45 -23.13
N ARG A 377 4.06 36.12 -22.06
CA ARG A 377 2.65 36.45 -21.84
C ARG A 377 2.20 37.54 -22.82
N ILE A 378 1.13 37.26 -23.56
CA ILE A 378 0.55 38.20 -24.52
C ILE A 378 -0.63 38.97 -23.93
N ASP A 379 -0.65 40.26 -24.19
CA ASP A 379 -1.77 41.15 -23.90
C ASP A 379 -2.79 41.08 -25.03
N LEU A 380 -3.88 40.34 -24.81
CA LEU A 380 -4.95 40.14 -25.79
C LEU A 380 -5.57 41.46 -26.29
N SER A 381 -5.50 42.55 -25.51
CA SER A 381 -6.01 43.85 -25.94
C SER A 381 -5.25 44.45 -27.14
N LYS A 382 -3.99 44.02 -27.35
CA LYS A 382 -3.16 44.43 -28.49
C LYS A 382 -3.31 43.54 -29.71
N HIS A 383 -3.98 42.39 -29.58
CA HIS A 383 -4.17 41.42 -30.66
C HIS A 383 -5.67 41.10 -30.84
N PRO A 384 -6.48 42.05 -31.35
CA PRO A 384 -7.93 41.92 -31.41
C PRO A 384 -8.40 40.75 -32.29
N LYS A 385 -7.66 40.40 -33.34
CA LYS A 385 -7.96 39.24 -34.20
C LYS A 385 -7.78 37.92 -33.46
N LEU A 386 -6.72 37.79 -32.66
CA LEU A 386 -6.51 36.63 -31.80
C LEU A 386 -7.60 36.53 -30.73
N ASP A 387 -7.95 37.64 -30.08
CA ASP A 387 -9.00 37.65 -29.06
C ASP A 387 -10.37 37.21 -29.64
N ALA A 388 -10.73 37.74 -30.82
CA ALA A 388 -11.94 37.36 -31.53
C ALA A 388 -11.95 35.88 -31.94
N LEU A 389 -10.82 35.36 -32.42
CA LEU A 389 -10.66 33.94 -32.75
C LEU A 389 -10.91 33.06 -31.52
N LEU A 390 -10.28 33.38 -30.39
CA LEU A 390 -10.40 32.62 -29.15
C LEU A 390 -11.82 32.66 -28.59
N GLU A 391 -12.52 33.80 -28.74
CA GLU A 391 -13.94 33.94 -28.36
C GLU A 391 -14.86 33.13 -29.28
N GLU A 392 -14.61 33.14 -30.59
CA GLU A 392 -15.37 32.36 -31.57
C GLU A 392 -15.29 30.86 -31.27
N VAL A 393 -14.07 30.35 -31.09
CA VAL A 393 -13.84 28.93 -30.80
C VAL A 393 -14.45 28.56 -29.44
N ALA A 394 -14.30 29.41 -28.42
CA ALA A 394 -14.92 29.22 -27.10
C ALA A 394 -16.42 29.05 -27.21
N LYS A 395 -17.07 29.94 -27.96
CA LYS A 395 -18.52 29.94 -28.17
C LYS A 395 -19.00 28.70 -28.93
N LYS A 396 -18.28 28.26 -29.97
CA LYS A 396 -18.63 27.04 -30.73
C LYS A 396 -18.51 25.77 -29.90
N VAL A 397 -17.45 25.66 -29.09
CA VAL A 397 -17.23 24.52 -28.18
C VAL A 397 -18.14 24.61 -26.94
N GLY A 398 -18.69 25.79 -26.64
CA GLY A 398 -19.55 26.04 -25.48
C GLY A 398 -18.79 26.20 -24.17
N THR A 399 -17.51 26.57 -24.22
CA THR A 399 -16.65 26.79 -23.05
C THR A 399 -16.35 28.27 -22.85
N ARG A 400 -15.79 28.63 -21.69
CA ARG A 400 -15.22 29.95 -21.44
C ARG A 400 -13.85 30.07 -22.10
N LYS A 401 -13.58 31.22 -22.74
CA LYS A 401 -12.29 31.58 -23.36
C LYS A 401 -11.13 31.44 -22.36
N VAL A 402 -9.92 31.19 -22.87
CA VAL A 402 -8.68 31.26 -22.07
C VAL A 402 -8.46 32.67 -21.53
N ASP A 403 -7.92 32.75 -20.33
CA ASP A 403 -7.66 34.00 -19.63
C ASP A 403 -6.29 34.58 -20.02
N THR A 404 -5.32 33.70 -20.30
CA THR A 404 -3.93 34.07 -20.63
C THR A 404 -3.40 33.27 -21.83
N VAL A 405 -2.67 33.94 -22.73
CA VAL A 405 -1.95 33.31 -23.85
C VAL A 405 -0.44 33.49 -23.64
N PHE A 406 0.29 32.39 -23.74
CA PHE A 406 1.75 32.35 -23.75
C PHE A 406 2.22 32.03 -25.16
N LEU A 407 3.00 32.93 -25.76
CA LEU A 407 3.70 32.65 -27.01
C LEU A 407 5.04 31.98 -26.71
N THR A 408 5.33 30.89 -27.43
CA THR A 408 6.60 30.16 -27.35
C THR A 408 7.30 30.16 -28.71
N PRO A 409 8.63 30.00 -28.75
CA PRO A 409 9.36 29.91 -30.01
C PRO A 409 9.08 28.61 -30.79
N GLY A 410 8.67 27.56 -30.10
CA GLY A 410 8.49 26.21 -30.63
C GLY A 410 7.17 25.98 -31.38
N THR A 411 6.76 24.72 -31.43
CA THR A 411 5.58 24.23 -32.17
C THR A 411 4.43 23.86 -31.24
N GLU A 412 4.52 24.22 -29.97
CA GLU A 412 3.57 23.81 -28.95
C GLU A 412 2.20 24.44 -29.21
N LEU A 413 1.14 23.64 -29.14
CA LEU A 413 -0.23 24.14 -29.12
C LEU A 413 -0.96 23.31 -28.07
N ALA A 414 -1.22 23.93 -26.93
CA ALA A 414 -1.77 23.21 -25.78
C ALA A 414 -2.51 24.15 -24.84
N VAL A 415 -3.56 23.65 -24.19
CA VAL A 415 -4.22 24.36 -23.09
C VAL A 415 -3.96 23.72 -21.74
N PHE A 416 -3.93 24.54 -20.70
CA PHE A 416 -3.81 24.07 -19.33
C PHE A 416 -4.51 25.01 -18.33
N GLU A 417 -4.74 24.50 -17.13
CA GLU A 417 -5.36 25.25 -16.04
C GLU A 417 -4.35 25.55 -14.91
N ARG A 418 -4.24 26.83 -14.53
CA ARG A 418 -3.44 27.31 -13.39
C ARG A 418 -4.33 27.59 -12.19
N GLY A 419 -3.88 27.11 -11.04
CA GLY A 419 -4.62 27.19 -9.78
C GLY A 419 -4.64 25.84 -9.06
N GLY A 420 -3.80 25.71 -8.04
CA GLY A 420 -3.71 24.48 -7.25
C GLY A 420 -4.99 24.17 -6.45
N LEU A 421 -5.03 23.00 -5.81
CA LEU A 421 -6.16 22.55 -4.99
C LEU A 421 -6.58 23.62 -3.94
N GLY A 422 -5.62 24.34 -3.38
CA GLY A 422 -5.87 25.41 -2.41
C GLY A 422 -6.56 26.66 -2.99
N ALA A 423 -6.36 26.98 -4.28
CA ALA A 423 -7.08 28.07 -4.93
C ALA A 423 -8.55 27.68 -5.18
N ARG A 424 -8.79 26.44 -5.65
CA ARG A 424 -10.15 25.88 -5.82
C ARG A 424 -10.93 25.81 -4.50
N LEU A 425 -10.28 25.39 -3.41
CA LEU A 425 -10.91 25.33 -2.08
C LEU A 425 -11.24 26.72 -1.50
N ARG A 426 -10.51 27.77 -1.89
CA ARG A 426 -10.79 29.15 -1.51
C ARG A 426 -11.81 29.85 -2.43
N GLY A 427 -12.44 29.11 -3.34
CA GLY A 427 -13.38 29.67 -4.32
C GLY A 427 -12.74 30.58 -5.36
N ALA A 428 -11.40 30.57 -5.50
CA ALA A 428 -10.72 31.36 -6.52
C ALA A 428 -10.90 30.72 -7.89
N GLN A 429 -11.14 31.56 -8.90
CA GLN A 429 -11.28 31.12 -10.29
C GLN A 429 -9.95 30.53 -10.79
N VAL A 430 -10.04 29.41 -11.49
CA VAL A 430 -8.90 28.74 -12.13
C VAL A 430 -8.60 29.48 -13.43
N GLU A 431 -7.35 29.94 -13.57
CA GLU A 431 -6.86 30.65 -14.75
C GLU A 431 -6.63 29.65 -15.89
N ARG A 432 -7.27 29.87 -17.04
CA ARG A 432 -7.09 29.05 -18.24
C ARG A 432 -6.03 29.65 -19.12
N CYS A 433 -5.04 28.84 -19.49
CA CYS A 433 -3.88 29.27 -20.23
C CYS A 433 -3.80 28.53 -21.57
N LEU A 434 -3.42 29.24 -22.63
CA LEU A 434 -3.06 28.70 -23.92
C LEU A 434 -1.55 28.86 -24.14
N ILE A 435 -0.87 27.80 -24.56
CA ILE A 435 0.48 27.87 -25.13
C ILE A 435 0.31 27.86 -26.64
N LEU A 436 0.90 28.84 -27.30
CA LEU A 436 0.83 29.00 -28.75
C LEU A 436 2.24 29.22 -29.31
N GLY A 437 2.76 28.20 -29.96
CA GLY A 437 4.09 28.20 -30.56
C GLY A 437 4.10 28.96 -31.88
N ALA A 438 5.00 29.92 -32.04
CA ALA A 438 5.16 30.67 -33.28
C ALA A 438 5.49 29.76 -34.47
N ALA A 439 6.24 28.67 -34.23
CA ALA A 439 6.63 27.76 -35.31
C ALA A 439 5.45 26.96 -35.85
N VAL A 440 4.40 26.68 -35.07
CA VAL A 440 3.23 25.89 -35.55
C VAL A 440 2.35 26.68 -36.51
N LEU A 441 2.39 28.02 -36.46
CA LEU A 441 1.55 28.90 -37.27
C LEU A 441 2.03 29.05 -38.72
N LYS A 442 3.30 28.70 -38.99
CA LYS A 442 3.92 28.83 -40.31
C LYS A 442 3.22 27.91 -41.32
N ASP A 443 2.59 28.51 -42.32
CA ASP A 443 1.88 27.83 -43.42
C ASP A 443 0.61 27.05 -42.99
N MET A 444 0.16 27.23 -41.75
CA MET A 444 -1.11 26.67 -41.26
C MET A 444 -2.28 27.50 -41.78
N ARG A 445 -3.39 26.88 -42.20
CA ARG A 445 -4.63 27.59 -42.51
C ARG A 445 -5.34 28.02 -41.23
N LEU A 446 -6.06 29.13 -41.29
CA LEU A 446 -6.79 29.65 -40.13
C LEU A 446 -7.90 28.69 -39.69
N LEU A 447 -8.59 28.03 -40.63
CA LEU A 447 -9.59 27.01 -40.31
C LEU A 447 -8.98 25.79 -39.59
N GLU A 448 -7.77 25.38 -39.97
CA GLU A 448 -7.03 24.31 -39.29
C GLU A 448 -6.67 24.73 -37.86
N LEU A 449 -6.20 25.97 -37.67
CA LEU A 449 -5.92 26.50 -36.33
C LEU A 449 -7.19 26.53 -35.47
N LYS A 450 -8.32 26.99 -36.03
CA LYS A 450 -9.63 26.96 -35.35
C LYS A 450 -10.02 25.54 -34.92
N ALA A 451 -9.81 24.55 -35.78
CA ALA A 451 -10.10 23.14 -35.47
C ALA A 451 -9.21 22.61 -34.34
N ILE A 452 -7.90 22.90 -34.34
CA ILE A 452 -7.02 22.47 -33.25
C ILE A 452 -7.32 23.22 -31.95
N LEU A 453 -7.61 24.52 -31.99
CA LEU A 453 -8.08 25.25 -30.81
C LEU A 453 -9.40 24.68 -30.26
N ALA A 454 -10.30 24.23 -31.12
CA ALA A 454 -11.53 23.58 -30.70
C ALA A 454 -11.28 22.21 -30.04
N HIS A 455 -10.28 21.46 -30.52
CA HIS A 455 -9.79 20.25 -29.86
C HIS A 455 -9.25 20.59 -28.46
N GLU A 456 -8.33 21.55 -28.37
CA GLU A 456 -7.76 22.00 -27.10
C GLU A 456 -8.85 22.45 -26.11
N TYR A 457 -9.79 23.27 -26.55
CA TYR A 457 -10.92 23.71 -25.73
C TYR A 457 -11.87 22.57 -25.36
N GLY A 458 -11.94 21.52 -26.18
CA GLY A 458 -12.63 20.27 -25.88
C GLY A 458 -12.10 19.59 -24.61
N HIS A 459 -10.82 19.78 -24.26
CA HIS A 459 -10.27 19.29 -22.99
C HIS A 459 -10.88 20.01 -21.77
N PHE A 460 -11.23 21.29 -21.88
CA PHE A 460 -11.94 22.00 -20.81
C PHE A 460 -13.37 21.45 -20.61
N GLN A 461 -14.11 21.19 -21.70
CA GLN A 461 -15.50 20.72 -21.63
C GLN A 461 -15.64 19.29 -21.14
N ASN A 462 -14.73 18.42 -21.55
CA ASN A 462 -14.74 17.03 -21.13
C ASN A 462 -14.12 16.83 -19.74
N GLU A 463 -13.89 17.94 -19.03
CA GLU A 463 -13.31 18.11 -17.70
C GLU A 463 -12.10 17.22 -17.39
N ASP A 464 -11.03 17.95 -17.10
CA ASP A 464 -9.63 17.57 -16.98
C ASP A 464 -9.35 16.32 -16.13
N THR A 465 -8.70 15.35 -16.80
CA THR A 465 -8.25 14.02 -16.37
C THR A 465 -9.29 13.14 -15.66
N ALA A 466 -9.47 11.91 -16.14
CA ALA A 466 -10.19 10.87 -15.40
C ALA A 466 -9.51 10.45 -14.06
N GLY A 467 -8.73 11.34 -13.42
CA GLY A 467 -8.17 11.20 -12.07
C GLY A 467 -7.66 12.52 -11.46
N GLY A 468 -8.05 13.67 -12.00
CA GLY A 468 -7.75 15.01 -11.49
C GLY A 468 -6.26 15.40 -11.39
N THR A 469 -6.03 16.54 -10.73
CA THR A 469 -4.73 17.03 -10.23
C THR A 469 -3.96 15.95 -9.44
N PHE A 470 -4.68 15.00 -8.84
CA PHE A 470 -4.13 13.92 -8.03
C PHE A 470 -3.40 12.86 -8.87
N ALA A 471 -3.99 12.40 -9.98
CA ALA A 471 -3.33 11.48 -10.90
C ALA A 471 -2.08 12.13 -11.53
N LEU A 472 -2.15 13.42 -11.86
CA LEU A 472 -0.99 14.18 -12.33
C LEU A 472 0.10 14.32 -11.24
N ALA A 473 -0.28 14.50 -9.98
CA ALA A 473 0.66 14.49 -8.87
C ALA A 473 1.34 13.12 -8.73
N VAL A 474 0.56 12.03 -8.72
CA VAL A 474 1.08 10.66 -8.63
C VAL A 474 2.02 10.33 -9.80
N ARG A 475 1.64 10.67 -11.04
CA ARG A 475 2.50 10.49 -12.22
C ARG A 475 3.85 11.20 -12.06
N ARG A 476 3.83 12.44 -11.57
CA ARG A 476 5.06 13.22 -11.33
C ARG A 476 5.90 12.62 -10.20
N SER A 477 5.28 12.20 -9.10
CA SER A 477 5.99 11.55 -8.00
C SER A 477 6.67 10.26 -8.44
N ILE A 478 5.98 9.42 -9.24
CA ILE A 478 6.56 8.20 -9.80
C ILE A 478 7.71 8.52 -10.75
N MET A 479 7.55 9.49 -11.66
CA MET A 479 8.62 9.88 -12.57
C MET A 479 9.86 10.38 -11.84
N LYS A 480 9.68 11.20 -10.79
CA LYS A 480 10.79 11.64 -9.94
C LYS A 480 11.44 10.48 -9.20
N LEU A 481 10.66 9.52 -8.72
CA LEU A 481 11.18 8.33 -8.06
C LEU A 481 12.00 7.46 -9.04
N ILE A 482 11.52 7.25 -10.27
CA ILE A 482 12.22 6.53 -11.33
C ILE A 482 13.53 7.24 -11.70
N ILE A 483 13.47 8.55 -11.98
CA ILE A 483 14.65 9.34 -12.34
C ILE A 483 15.65 9.38 -11.17
N GLY A 484 15.17 9.49 -9.93
CA GLY A 484 15.99 9.46 -8.73
C GLY A 484 16.70 8.12 -8.55
N LEU A 485 15.98 6.99 -8.72
CA LEU A 485 16.55 5.65 -8.69
C LEU A 485 17.58 5.45 -9.81
N ALA A 486 17.28 5.92 -11.04
CA ALA A 486 18.19 5.80 -12.17
C ALA A 486 19.47 6.62 -11.97
N ARG A 487 19.36 7.90 -11.59
CA ARG A 487 20.51 8.77 -11.29
C ARG A 487 21.32 8.28 -10.11
N GLY A 488 20.68 7.65 -9.12
CA GLY A 488 21.35 7.03 -7.98
C GLY A 488 22.01 5.69 -8.27
N GLY A 489 22.00 5.20 -9.52
CA GLY A 489 22.58 3.91 -9.90
C GLY A 489 21.76 2.69 -9.45
N ALA A 490 20.53 2.90 -8.99
CA ALA A 490 19.64 1.87 -8.45
C ALA A 490 18.73 1.25 -9.52
N ALA A 491 18.80 1.70 -10.78
CA ALA A 491 18.09 1.12 -11.92
C ALA A 491 18.78 -0.16 -12.42
N THR A 492 18.83 -1.19 -11.58
CA THR A 492 19.55 -2.45 -11.84
C THR A 492 18.61 -3.64 -11.81
N TRP A 493 19.00 -4.74 -12.46
CA TRP A 493 18.18 -5.95 -12.55
C TRP A 493 17.99 -6.66 -11.20
N TYR A 494 18.93 -6.50 -10.26
CA TYR A 494 18.89 -7.14 -8.94
C TYR A 494 18.17 -6.30 -7.88
N ASN A 495 17.78 -5.06 -8.20
CA ASN A 495 17.12 -4.17 -7.23
C ASN A 495 15.59 -4.39 -7.24
N PRO A 496 14.98 -4.97 -6.19
CA PRO A 496 13.54 -5.19 -6.14
C PRO A 496 12.75 -3.86 -6.12
N ALA A 497 13.31 -2.79 -5.56
CA ALA A 497 12.68 -1.46 -5.56
C ALA A 497 12.50 -0.93 -6.99
N TRP A 498 13.48 -1.15 -7.86
CA TRP A 498 13.41 -0.74 -9.26
C TRP A 498 12.27 -1.46 -9.99
N TRP A 499 12.18 -2.78 -9.84
CA TRP A 499 11.11 -3.57 -10.45
C TRP A 499 9.73 -3.20 -9.92
N LEU A 500 9.62 -2.94 -8.62
CA LEU A 500 8.37 -2.52 -7.99
C LEU A 500 7.89 -1.18 -8.55
N VAL A 501 8.76 -0.16 -8.57
CA VAL A 501 8.42 1.18 -9.07
C VAL A 501 8.16 1.15 -10.57
N ARG A 502 8.97 0.43 -11.36
CA ARG A 502 8.78 0.27 -12.81
C ARG A 502 7.48 -0.46 -13.14
N GLY A 503 7.19 -1.56 -12.43
CA GLY A 503 5.95 -2.33 -12.59
C GLY A 503 4.72 -1.49 -12.25
N PHE A 504 4.78 -0.75 -11.13
CA PHE A 504 3.73 0.18 -10.76
C PHE A 504 3.55 1.29 -11.81
N PHE A 505 4.65 1.86 -12.31
CA PHE A 505 4.58 2.89 -13.35
C PHE A 505 3.95 2.37 -14.64
N ALA A 506 4.34 1.18 -15.11
CA ALA A 506 3.74 0.56 -16.28
C ALA A 506 2.23 0.32 -16.09
N LEU A 507 1.82 -0.17 -14.91
CA LEU A 507 0.41 -0.31 -14.54
C LEU A 507 -0.32 1.04 -14.59
N PHE A 508 0.23 2.05 -13.93
CA PHE A 508 -0.36 3.38 -13.84
C PHE A 508 -0.53 4.00 -15.23
N LEU A 509 0.52 3.96 -16.07
CA LEU A 509 0.46 4.46 -17.45
C LEU A 509 -0.62 3.74 -18.25
N ARG A 510 -0.73 2.42 -18.11
CA ARG A 510 -1.71 1.63 -18.85
C ARG A 510 -3.15 2.03 -18.54
N VAL A 511 -3.46 2.34 -17.29
CA VAL A 511 -4.77 2.85 -16.86
C VAL A 511 -4.93 4.31 -17.31
N SER A 512 -3.98 5.18 -16.98
CA SER A 512 -4.11 6.62 -17.23
C SER A 512 -4.19 6.95 -18.72
N HIS A 513 -3.39 6.28 -19.56
CA HIS A 513 -3.40 6.50 -21.00
C HIS A 513 -4.63 5.92 -21.68
N GLY A 514 -5.24 4.86 -21.12
CA GLY A 514 -6.57 4.42 -21.56
C GLY A 514 -7.61 5.53 -21.44
N ALA A 515 -7.56 6.27 -20.32
CA ALA A 515 -8.44 7.40 -20.10
C ALA A 515 -8.07 8.60 -21.00
N SER A 516 -6.78 8.90 -21.18
CA SER A 516 -6.31 9.95 -22.09
C SER A 516 -6.79 9.71 -23.52
N ARG A 517 -6.66 8.49 -24.04
CA ARG A 517 -7.15 8.16 -25.40
C ARG A 517 -8.63 8.42 -25.59
N LEU A 518 -9.45 8.13 -24.58
CA LEU A 518 -10.88 8.47 -24.63
C LEU A 518 -11.09 9.99 -24.67
N GLN A 519 -10.30 10.76 -23.91
CA GLN A 519 -10.37 12.21 -23.90
C GLN A 519 -9.99 12.81 -25.26
N GLU A 520 -8.94 12.28 -25.89
CA GLU A 520 -8.54 12.66 -27.25
C GLU A 520 -9.68 12.49 -28.25
N ILE A 521 -10.33 11.32 -28.26
CA ILE A 521 -11.44 11.04 -29.18
C ILE A 521 -12.62 12.00 -28.94
N LEU A 522 -12.88 12.37 -27.69
CA LEU A 522 -13.95 13.32 -27.35
C LEU A 522 -13.59 14.76 -27.73
N ALA A 523 -12.32 15.14 -27.63
CA ALA A 523 -11.81 16.43 -28.10
C ALA A 523 -11.80 16.52 -29.64
N ASP A 524 -11.44 15.44 -30.33
CA ASP A 524 -11.51 15.32 -31.79
C ASP A 524 -12.94 15.52 -32.30
N ARG A 525 -13.93 15.01 -31.57
CA ARG A 525 -15.36 15.25 -31.87
C ARG A 525 -15.70 16.74 -31.78
N TRP A 526 -15.18 17.47 -30.79
CA TRP A 526 -15.40 18.92 -30.69
C TRP A 526 -14.82 19.67 -31.88
N ALA A 527 -13.59 19.34 -32.29
CA ALA A 527 -12.98 19.92 -33.48
C ALA A 527 -13.79 19.63 -34.75
N ALA A 528 -14.11 18.35 -34.99
CA ALA A 528 -14.83 17.91 -36.16
C ALA A 528 -16.24 18.51 -36.23
N PHE A 529 -17.02 18.53 -35.14
CA PHE A 529 -18.36 19.13 -35.15
C PHE A 529 -18.36 20.65 -35.26
N SER A 530 -17.28 21.33 -34.84
CA SER A 530 -17.21 22.80 -34.88
C SER A 530 -16.67 23.35 -36.21
N TYR A 531 -15.73 22.64 -36.83
CA TYR A 531 -14.93 23.12 -37.96
C TYR A 531 -14.75 22.10 -39.10
N GLY A 532 -15.32 20.90 -38.99
CA GLY A 532 -15.25 19.86 -40.01
C GLY A 532 -14.07 18.89 -39.82
N ALA A 533 -14.23 17.67 -40.34
CA ALA A 533 -13.19 16.64 -40.25
C ALA A 533 -11.93 17.02 -41.04
N GLU A 534 -12.07 17.62 -42.22
CA GLU A 534 -10.95 18.03 -43.06
C GLU A 534 -10.05 19.08 -42.38
N ALA A 535 -10.65 20.06 -41.70
CA ALA A 535 -9.92 21.09 -40.98
C ALA A 535 -9.10 20.50 -39.81
N PHE A 536 -9.69 19.54 -39.09
CA PHE A 536 -8.98 18.84 -38.02
C PHE A 536 -7.83 17.97 -38.56
N GLU A 537 -8.05 17.23 -39.65
CA GLU A 537 -7.02 16.41 -40.28
C GLU A 537 -5.86 17.24 -40.81
N GLY A 538 -6.16 18.33 -41.51
CA GLY A 538 -5.17 19.29 -41.99
C GLY A 538 -4.38 19.89 -40.83
N GLY A 539 -5.06 20.34 -39.79
CA GLY A 539 -4.43 20.93 -38.61
C GLY A 539 -3.54 19.96 -37.83
N LEU A 540 -3.98 18.72 -37.61
CA LEU A 540 -3.19 17.74 -36.87
C LEU A 540 -1.99 17.28 -37.71
N THR A 541 -2.19 17.07 -39.02
CA THR A 541 -1.09 16.78 -39.96
C THR A 541 -0.06 17.90 -39.96
N HIS A 542 -0.53 19.15 -39.97
CA HIS A 542 0.31 20.33 -39.91
C HIS A 542 1.11 20.38 -38.60
N ALA A 543 0.46 20.20 -37.46
CA ALA A 543 1.11 20.20 -36.14
C ALA A 543 2.19 19.11 -36.03
N VAL A 544 1.89 17.87 -36.47
CA VAL A 544 2.86 16.77 -36.51
C VAL A 544 4.04 17.11 -37.42
N ARG A 545 3.76 17.59 -38.64
CA ARG A 545 4.80 17.99 -39.61
C ARG A 545 5.70 19.07 -39.04
N ARG A 546 5.16 20.13 -38.44
CA ARG A 546 5.94 21.20 -37.84
C ARG A 546 6.75 20.70 -36.64
N GLY A 547 6.20 19.82 -35.81
CA GLY A 547 6.90 19.20 -34.69
C GLY A 547 8.18 18.47 -35.11
N VAL A 548 8.10 17.66 -36.18
CA VAL A 548 9.28 16.96 -36.72
C VAL A 548 10.24 17.93 -37.43
N MET A 549 9.70 18.83 -38.26
CA MET A 549 10.54 19.66 -39.15
C MET A 549 11.23 20.82 -38.44
N PHE A 550 10.60 21.48 -37.46
CA PHE A 550 11.11 22.73 -36.91
C PHE A 550 12.45 22.56 -36.20
N GLU A 551 12.57 21.59 -35.30
CA GLU A 551 13.82 21.36 -34.58
C GLU A 551 14.96 20.94 -35.52
N ALA A 552 14.69 20.05 -36.48
CA ALA A 552 15.68 19.60 -37.45
C ALA A 552 16.17 20.75 -38.34
N VAL A 553 15.25 21.57 -38.85
CA VAL A 553 15.56 22.74 -39.69
C VAL A 553 16.28 23.82 -38.89
N ALA A 554 15.84 24.09 -37.65
CA ALA A 554 16.49 25.05 -36.77
C ALA A 554 17.93 24.66 -36.46
N ASN A 555 18.15 23.40 -36.03
CA ASN A 555 19.48 22.88 -35.72
C ASN A 555 20.40 22.88 -36.95
N ALA A 556 19.89 22.49 -38.11
CA ALA A 556 20.67 22.53 -39.35
C ALA A 556 21.01 23.96 -39.78
N SER A 557 20.07 24.90 -39.62
CA SER A 557 20.29 26.32 -39.91
C SER A 557 21.35 26.94 -38.99
N ILE A 558 21.27 26.65 -37.68
CA ILE A 558 22.24 27.10 -36.69
C ILE A 558 23.62 26.51 -37.00
N LYS A 559 23.69 25.22 -37.31
CA LYS A 559 24.95 24.56 -37.70
C LYS A 559 25.55 25.18 -38.96
N ASP A 560 24.76 25.39 -40.00
CA ASP A 560 25.23 26.03 -41.23
C ASP A 560 25.75 27.46 -40.99
N ALA A 561 25.07 28.22 -40.13
CA ALA A 561 25.51 29.55 -39.75
C ALA A 561 26.83 29.53 -38.98
N ILE A 562 27.05 28.56 -38.09
CA ILE A 562 28.32 28.34 -37.38
C ILE A 562 29.43 27.98 -38.38
N ASP A 563 29.21 26.96 -39.20
CA ASP A 563 30.20 26.42 -40.14
C ASP A 563 30.65 27.47 -41.16
N ASN A 564 29.71 28.31 -41.62
CA ASN A 564 29.97 29.37 -42.61
C ASN A 564 30.21 30.76 -42.00
N LYS A 565 30.25 30.88 -40.67
CA LYS A 565 30.40 32.17 -39.93
C LYS A 565 29.40 33.24 -40.39
N ARG A 566 28.16 32.83 -40.64
CA ARG A 566 27.05 33.71 -41.04
C ARG A 566 26.19 34.03 -39.83
N SER A 567 25.43 35.11 -39.97
CA SER A 567 24.41 35.48 -38.99
C SER A 567 23.01 35.13 -39.50
N ILE A 568 22.12 34.83 -38.57
CA ILE A 568 20.71 34.52 -38.82
C ILE A 568 19.89 35.70 -38.28
N SER A 569 19.09 36.31 -39.16
CA SER A 569 18.17 37.39 -38.79
C SER A 569 16.77 36.89 -38.42
N ASN A 570 16.33 35.78 -39.04
CA ASN A 570 15.06 35.14 -38.77
C ASN A 570 15.15 33.63 -39.02
N LEU A 571 15.06 32.83 -37.96
CA LEU A 571 15.14 31.37 -38.02
C LEU A 571 13.91 30.73 -38.68
N TYR A 572 12.74 31.35 -38.55
CA TYR A 572 11.47 30.83 -39.08
C TYR A 572 11.40 30.88 -40.61
N GLY A 573 12.11 31.84 -41.21
CA GLY A 573 12.26 31.99 -42.66
C GLY A 573 13.55 31.40 -43.24
N HIS A 574 14.48 30.93 -42.40
CA HIS A 574 15.79 30.45 -42.85
C HIS A 574 15.68 29.10 -43.55
N LYS A 575 16.37 28.96 -44.68
CA LYS A 575 16.50 27.68 -45.39
C LYS A 575 17.89 27.10 -45.13
N PRO A 576 18.00 25.87 -44.61
CA PRO A 576 19.25 25.15 -44.56
C PRO A 576 19.89 25.02 -45.95
N ASN A 577 21.18 24.71 -45.99
CA ASN A 577 21.90 24.51 -47.24
C ASN A 577 21.36 23.34 -48.07
N ASP A 578 21.79 23.25 -49.35
CA ASP A 578 21.31 22.25 -50.31
C ASP A 578 21.67 20.79 -49.94
N SER A 579 22.55 20.58 -48.96
CA SER A 579 22.89 19.24 -48.46
C SER A 579 21.86 18.69 -47.44
N PHE A 580 20.92 19.53 -47.02
CA PHE A 580 19.87 19.16 -46.09
C PHE A 580 18.84 18.21 -46.75
N LYS A 581 18.65 17.04 -46.14
CA LYS A 581 17.85 15.95 -46.70
C LYS A 581 16.37 16.14 -46.38
N TRP A 582 15.66 16.91 -47.20
CA TRP A 582 14.21 17.11 -47.06
C TRP A 582 13.41 15.81 -47.17
N ASP A 583 13.80 14.89 -48.06
CA ASP A 583 13.09 13.62 -48.26
C ASP A 583 13.08 12.74 -47.00
N ALA A 584 14.20 12.71 -46.27
CA ALA A 584 14.31 11.93 -45.02
C ALA A 584 13.39 12.48 -43.91
N LEU A 585 13.24 13.81 -43.86
CA LEU A 585 12.30 14.46 -42.94
C LEU A 585 10.85 14.22 -43.33
N GLU A 586 10.54 14.22 -44.62
CA GLU A 586 9.20 13.87 -45.07
C GLU A 586 8.88 12.41 -44.74
N GLU A 587 9.84 11.49 -44.90
CA GLU A 587 9.69 10.09 -44.47
C GLU A 587 9.41 9.98 -42.96
N GLU A 588 10.13 10.73 -42.11
CA GLU A 588 9.90 10.76 -40.66
C GLU A 588 8.52 11.34 -40.28
N VAL A 589 8.03 12.34 -41.04
CA VAL A 589 6.66 12.85 -40.88
C VAL A 589 5.64 11.77 -41.26
N GLN A 590 5.83 11.08 -42.38
CA GLN A 590 4.94 10.00 -42.79
C GLN A 590 4.97 8.82 -41.80
N GLU A 591 6.15 8.47 -41.26
CA GLU A 591 6.28 7.47 -40.21
C GLU A 591 5.51 7.91 -38.94
N SER A 592 5.66 9.17 -38.53
CA SER A 592 4.97 9.73 -37.36
C SER A 592 3.44 9.72 -37.51
N LEU A 593 2.93 9.96 -38.71
CA LEU A 593 1.50 9.91 -39.02
C LEU A 593 0.97 8.47 -39.08
N ASN A 594 1.73 7.56 -39.69
CA ASN A 594 1.33 6.17 -39.97
C ASN A 594 1.79 5.16 -38.91
N ARG A 595 2.42 5.62 -37.81
CA ARG A 595 2.93 4.75 -36.75
C ARG A 595 1.85 3.85 -36.16
N THR A 596 2.25 2.64 -35.77
CA THR A 596 1.36 1.71 -35.08
C THR A 596 1.10 2.16 -33.65
N ALA A 597 -0.15 2.02 -33.19
CA ALA A 597 -0.53 2.40 -31.84
C ALA A 597 0.09 1.43 -30.80
N SER A 598 0.75 1.99 -29.79
CA SER A 598 1.24 1.26 -28.63
C SER A 598 0.21 1.30 -27.49
N PRO A 599 0.08 0.24 -26.67
CA PRO A 599 -0.76 0.26 -25.47
C PRO A 599 -0.41 1.38 -24.47
N TYR A 600 0.83 1.87 -24.52
CA TYR A 600 1.36 2.93 -23.65
C TYR A 600 1.30 4.33 -24.29
N ASP A 601 0.71 4.48 -25.46
CA ASP A 601 0.51 5.80 -26.04
C ASP A 601 -0.63 6.53 -25.32
N SER A 602 -0.37 7.79 -24.95
CA SER A 602 -1.37 8.70 -24.38
C SER A 602 -2.48 9.06 -25.35
N HIS A 603 -2.21 8.94 -26.66
CA HIS A 603 -3.10 9.36 -27.74
C HIS A 603 -3.23 8.20 -28.75
N PRO A 604 -4.39 8.02 -29.40
CA PRO A 604 -4.51 7.11 -30.53
C PRO A 604 -3.59 7.54 -31.69
N ALA A 605 -3.27 6.61 -32.60
CA ALA A 605 -2.47 6.96 -33.78
C ALA A 605 -3.20 8.01 -34.64
N PRO A 606 -2.49 8.95 -35.30
CA PRO A 606 -3.13 9.98 -36.13
C PRO A 606 -4.11 9.41 -37.17
N THR A 607 -3.72 8.34 -37.86
CA THR A 607 -4.58 7.65 -38.84
C THR A 607 -5.87 7.08 -38.24
N GLU A 608 -5.83 6.58 -37.00
CA GLU A 608 -7.02 6.13 -36.28
C GLU A 608 -7.95 7.31 -35.96
N ARG A 609 -7.39 8.44 -35.52
CA ARG A 609 -8.14 9.68 -35.23
C ARG A 609 -8.81 10.21 -36.49
N PHE A 610 -8.09 10.24 -37.62
CA PHE A 610 -8.63 10.63 -38.93
C PHE A 610 -9.81 9.74 -39.34
N ALA A 611 -9.65 8.42 -39.25
CA ALA A 611 -10.72 7.48 -39.54
C ALA A 611 -11.96 7.67 -38.65
N LEU A 612 -11.77 8.05 -37.38
CA LEU A 612 -12.86 8.33 -36.44
C LEU A 612 -13.59 9.64 -36.78
N VAL A 613 -12.88 10.73 -37.08
CA VAL A 613 -13.54 12.01 -37.39
C VAL A 613 -14.23 11.99 -38.75
N ARG A 614 -13.71 11.27 -39.76
CA ARG A 614 -14.37 11.09 -41.06
C ARG A 614 -15.72 10.42 -40.93
N LYS A 615 -15.84 9.45 -40.01
CA LYS A 615 -17.11 8.75 -39.75
C LYS A 615 -18.18 9.66 -39.14
N LEU A 616 -17.82 10.79 -38.53
CA LEU A 616 -18.79 11.72 -37.95
C LEU A 616 -19.59 12.47 -39.00
N ASP A 617 -19.11 12.52 -40.26
CA ASP A 617 -19.74 13.22 -41.37
C ASP A 617 -20.16 14.67 -41.01
N ALA A 618 -19.23 15.36 -40.32
CA ALA A 618 -19.45 16.71 -39.85
C ALA A 618 -19.18 17.71 -40.97
N PRO A 619 -20.13 18.61 -41.30
CA PRO A 619 -19.97 19.56 -42.39
C PRO A 619 -18.85 20.56 -42.08
N THR A 620 -18.01 20.83 -43.07
CA THR A 620 -17.02 21.92 -43.00
C THR A 620 -17.75 23.26 -43.10
N PRO A 621 -17.59 24.18 -42.13
CA PRO A 621 -18.22 25.48 -42.20
C PRO A 621 -17.65 26.30 -43.36
N GLU A 622 -18.52 26.82 -44.22
CA GLU A 622 -18.14 27.85 -45.19
C GLU A 622 -17.85 29.15 -44.42
N THR A 623 -16.59 29.52 -44.34
CA THR A 623 -16.13 30.75 -43.66
C THR A 623 -15.27 31.53 -44.64
N GLU A 624 -15.48 32.85 -44.72
CA GLU A 624 -14.73 33.74 -45.64
C GLU A 624 -13.22 33.70 -45.37
N ASP A 625 -12.82 33.38 -44.15
CA ASP A 625 -11.44 33.29 -43.69
C ASP A 625 -10.88 31.86 -43.69
N ALA A 626 -11.60 30.88 -44.25
CA ALA A 626 -11.21 29.46 -44.22
C ALA A 626 -9.79 29.21 -44.77
N ASN A 627 -9.44 29.93 -45.84
CA ASN A 627 -8.16 29.81 -46.53
C ASN A 627 -7.13 30.87 -46.09
N ALA A 628 -7.46 31.75 -45.13
CA ALA A 628 -6.49 32.70 -44.60
C ALA A 628 -5.35 31.96 -43.90
N LYS A 629 -4.13 32.53 -43.92
CA LYS A 629 -3.00 31.97 -43.17
C LYS A 629 -3.20 32.23 -41.68
N ALA A 630 -2.87 31.26 -40.82
CA ALA A 630 -3.02 31.37 -39.37
C ALA A 630 -2.25 32.58 -38.80
N TRP A 631 -1.10 32.92 -39.37
CA TRP A 631 -0.35 34.13 -39.02
C TRP A 631 -1.10 35.45 -39.19
N SER A 632 -2.20 35.49 -39.96
CA SER A 632 -3.01 36.70 -40.16
C SER A 632 -3.68 37.24 -38.87
N ILE A 633 -3.67 36.45 -37.80
CA ILE A 633 -4.18 36.82 -36.47
C ILE A 633 -3.20 37.72 -35.69
N PHE A 634 -1.94 37.78 -36.11
CA PHE A 634 -0.91 38.67 -35.57
C PHE A 634 -0.57 39.76 -36.58
N GLU A 635 -0.59 41.02 -36.15
CA GLU A 635 -0.22 42.16 -37.01
C GLU A 635 1.31 42.32 -37.09
N ASP A 636 2.03 41.80 -36.10
CA ASP A 636 3.45 42.00 -35.82
C ASP A 636 4.28 40.72 -35.99
N ARG A 637 3.87 39.82 -36.91
CA ARG A 637 4.56 38.53 -37.18
C ARG A 637 6.08 38.67 -37.26
N GLY A 638 6.56 39.65 -38.05
CA GLY A 638 8.00 39.83 -38.27
C GLY A 638 8.76 40.18 -36.99
N ASP A 639 8.15 40.92 -36.08
CA ASP A 639 8.75 41.25 -34.79
C ASP A 639 8.75 40.04 -33.85
N ILE A 640 7.65 39.28 -33.80
CA ILE A 640 7.56 38.04 -33.02
C ILE A 640 8.65 37.05 -33.46
N GLU A 641 8.74 36.76 -34.76
CA GLU A 641 9.74 35.83 -35.31
C GLU A 641 11.18 36.28 -35.02
N ARG A 642 11.48 37.58 -35.12
CA ARG A 642 12.81 38.14 -34.81
C ARG A 642 13.15 38.05 -33.33
N ARG A 643 12.19 38.33 -32.43
CA ARG A 643 12.40 38.24 -30.98
C ARG A 643 12.69 36.81 -30.56
N PHE A 644 11.90 35.85 -31.02
CA PHE A 644 12.14 34.44 -30.73
C PHE A 644 13.41 33.89 -31.39
N THR A 645 13.75 34.35 -32.59
CA THR A 645 15.05 34.03 -33.20
C THR A 645 16.19 34.50 -32.30
N LYS A 646 16.12 35.73 -31.76
CA LYS A 646 17.13 36.26 -30.84
C LYS A 646 17.21 35.44 -29.56
N GLU A 647 16.07 35.08 -28.97
CA GLU A 647 15.99 34.25 -27.76
C GLU A 647 16.66 32.89 -27.98
N MET A 648 16.22 32.14 -28.99
CA MET A 648 16.76 30.81 -29.31
C MET A 648 18.26 30.83 -29.61
N LEU A 649 18.73 31.85 -30.32
CA LEU A 649 20.16 31.97 -30.63
C LEU A 649 20.97 32.40 -29.41
N SER A 650 20.42 33.21 -28.50
CA SER A 650 21.17 33.71 -27.33
C SER A 650 21.65 32.59 -26.41
N ASP A 651 20.87 31.52 -26.26
CA ASP A 651 21.26 30.33 -25.49
C ASP A 651 22.43 29.60 -26.16
N VAL A 652 22.42 29.50 -27.49
CA VAL A 652 23.49 28.88 -28.27
C VAL A 652 24.75 29.73 -28.27
N GLU A 653 24.61 31.05 -28.44
CA GLU A 653 25.71 32.03 -28.36
C GLU A 653 26.40 31.97 -26.98
N ALA A 654 25.62 31.87 -25.89
CA ALA A 654 26.16 31.76 -24.54
C ALA A 654 26.94 30.47 -24.29
N GLN A 655 26.49 29.35 -24.88
CA GLN A 655 27.17 28.05 -24.74
C GLN A 655 28.43 27.94 -25.60
N LEU A 656 28.42 28.49 -26.81
CA LEU A 656 29.49 28.29 -27.81
C LEU A 656 30.43 29.50 -27.96
N GLY A 657 30.10 30.66 -27.38
CA GLY A 657 30.93 31.87 -27.46
C GLY A 657 31.00 32.51 -28.86
N VAL A 658 30.03 32.21 -29.72
CA VAL A 658 29.91 32.75 -31.08
C VAL A 658 28.78 33.78 -31.17
N ARG A 659 28.84 34.70 -32.14
CA ARG A 659 27.75 35.64 -32.42
C ARG A 659 27.02 35.20 -33.69
N LEU A 660 25.81 34.71 -33.53
CA LEU A 660 24.94 34.13 -34.56
C LEU A 660 23.77 35.05 -34.91
N TYR A 661 23.28 35.86 -33.97
CA TYR A 661 22.18 36.77 -34.25
C TYR A 661 22.67 38.10 -34.86
N ALA A 662 22.05 38.50 -35.98
CA ALA A 662 22.17 39.85 -36.51
C ALA A 662 20.79 40.45 -36.76
N PRO A 663 20.46 41.62 -36.16
CA PRO A 663 19.21 42.30 -36.48
C PRO A 663 19.21 42.71 -37.96
N ALA A 664 18.08 42.54 -38.63
CA ALA A 664 17.92 43.02 -40.00
C ALA A 664 18.18 44.53 -40.05
N LYS A 665 18.86 45.02 -41.11
CA LYS A 665 18.92 46.48 -41.36
C LYS A 665 17.49 46.99 -41.49
N PRO A 666 17.12 48.12 -40.86
CA PRO A 666 15.79 48.69 -41.04
C PRO A 666 15.56 48.92 -42.53
N SER A 667 14.54 48.25 -43.08
CA SER A 667 14.08 48.53 -44.42
C SER A 667 13.51 49.95 -44.43
N THR A 668 13.96 50.76 -45.38
CA THR A 668 13.22 51.95 -45.81
C THR A 668 11.79 51.51 -46.18
N PRO A 669 10.76 52.29 -45.82
CA PRO A 669 9.37 51.91 -46.04
C PRO A 669 9.01 52.01 -47.53
N ALA A 670 9.34 50.97 -48.30
CA ALA A 670 8.79 50.67 -49.63
C ALA A 670 9.32 49.30 -50.09
N GLU A 671 8.67 48.22 -49.68
CA GLU A 671 8.59 46.97 -50.46
C GLU A 671 7.45 46.13 -49.89
N SER A 672 6.24 46.65 -50.10
CA SER A 672 5.08 45.80 -50.35
C SER A 672 5.24 45.18 -51.73
N THR A 673 5.70 43.93 -51.79
CA THR A 673 5.49 43.05 -52.94
C THR A 673 4.73 41.85 -52.40
N GLU A 674 3.39 41.91 -52.48
CA GLU A 674 2.63 41.16 -53.50
C GLU A 674 3.03 39.68 -53.53
N ASP A 675 2.39 38.89 -52.67
CA ASP A 675 2.25 37.44 -52.83
C ASP A 675 0.76 37.10 -52.94
N THR A 676 0.07 37.89 -53.78
CA THR A 676 -1.29 37.69 -54.27
C THR A 676 -1.21 37.54 -55.79
N ALA A 677 -0.86 36.36 -56.29
CA ALA A 677 -1.28 35.82 -57.58
C ALA A 677 -0.61 34.47 -57.87
N ALA A 678 -1.31 33.38 -57.55
CA ALA A 678 -1.19 32.11 -58.27
C ALA A 678 -2.53 31.38 -58.14
N ALA A 679 -3.54 31.95 -58.79
CA ALA A 679 -4.76 31.28 -59.16
C ALA A 679 -4.95 31.54 -60.66
N GLU A 680 -4.39 30.64 -61.47
CA GLU A 680 -4.94 30.18 -62.75
C GLU A 680 -4.73 28.66 -62.81
#